data_AF-A0A9D1NI93-F1
#
_entry.id   AF-A0A9D1NI93-F1
#
_cell.length_a   1.000
_cell.length_b   1.000
_cell.length_c   1.000
_cell.angle_alpha   90.00
_cell.angle_beta   90.00
_cell.angle_gamma   90.00
#
_symmetry.space_group_name_H-M   'P 1'
#
loop_
_entity.id
_entity.type
_entity.pdbx_description
1 polymer ?
#
loop_
_entity_poly.entity_id
_entity_poly.type
_entity_poly.pdbx_seq_one_letter_code
_entity_poly.pdbx_strand_id
1 'polypeptide(L)'
;MRKEIKTELLSPAGSWDALAAAVQSGADAVYLGGTEFSARAGAENFDRERLMEAVRYCHIRGVKVFVTLNTLLKQSEVQSALDFAVFLHEQAGADGLIIQDIGLAGLLRRAVPGLRLHASTQMSVHSIAGAEKLRQLGFKRVVLARELSVKQIAEIKRAVDIELEIFVHGAICQCYSGQCLMSSILGGRSGNRGRCAQPCRLPYELKDPAGKPVKKGYLLSPKDMCLIDHLQEIKQAGIDSLKIEGRLKRPEYVAAVTGIYRKYLDSGKRPEQKDRQALLNAFNRSGFTDGYYTGKLGGPMMSYASPSNVSPETFEPEIKQRFASNANFRLVPVRAECEIRRGKEMQMMLTDADGNTVTAFGEIPQSAVDHTITWERAYAQLSKFGSVPFRLTGLKLQLEDGLSVPISALNALRRTACEKLMECRCTVKTAGNEAASIGYIISPGDSREELCVSVRTLEQARAVLQIEPDKLYVPLYIVDKLSAFTGKTEIITSLPAIVENDKEILYERVPTKGVLCSSPGAAARLEGRHTVYGDWRLNVYNSFAAHFCRENGFARVTLSPELNLHEIAALGGVAGESEVIAYGRLPLMVMKNCVIRACSGACGKGEGGYRLVDRRKQEFPLLCEPDSCTNILLNAVPLYMADKLADLRRCGVKKIRLCFTNEPAHTCERIAGEYRRAMCGEAVQNSFAENTFTRGHFYRGVK
;
A
#
# COMPACT_ATOMS: atom_id res chain seq x y z
N MET A 1 -18.16 -30.32 6.03
CA MET A 1 -17.03 -30.06 5.11
C MET A 1 -16.58 -28.62 5.28
N ARG A 2 -15.34 -28.36 5.73
CA ARG A 2 -14.78 -26.99 5.66
C ARG A 2 -14.63 -26.64 4.18
N LYS A 3 -15.24 -25.54 3.74
CA LYS A 3 -15.10 -25.00 2.38
C LYS A 3 -13.60 -24.84 2.11
N GLU A 4 -13.06 -25.50 1.10
CA GLU A 4 -11.64 -25.38 0.77
C GLU A 4 -11.35 -23.90 0.45
N ILE A 5 -10.50 -23.24 1.25
CA ILE A 5 -10.19 -21.83 1.07
C ILE A 5 -9.30 -21.73 -0.16
N LYS A 6 -9.87 -21.29 -1.29
CA LYS A 6 -9.11 -21.00 -2.50
C LYS A 6 -8.37 -19.68 -2.31
N THR A 7 -7.04 -19.74 -2.14
CA THR A 7 -6.16 -18.58 -2.11
C THR A 7 -6.23 -17.81 -3.45
N GLU A 8 -6.55 -16.52 -3.39
CA GLU A 8 -6.69 -15.61 -4.52
C GLU A 8 -5.30 -15.24 -5.09
N LEU A 9 -5.11 -15.32 -6.41
CA LEU A 9 -3.94 -14.75 -7.08
C LEU A 9 -4.28 -13.35 -7.61
N LEU A 10 -3.67 -12.32 -7.01
CA LEU A 10 -3.85 -10.92 -7.36
C LEU A 10 -2.69 -10.41 -8.23
N SER A 11 -2.99 -10.11 -9.50
CA SER A 11 -2.00 -9.67 -10.48
C SER A 11 -2.04 -8.16 -10.76
N PRO A 12 -0.88 -7.55 -11.09
CA PRO A 12 -0.81 -6.12 -11.40
C PRO A 12 -1.32 -5.82 -12.82
N ALA A 13 -2.02 -4.71 -12.98
CA ALA A 13 -2.38 -4.15 -14.28
C ALA A 13 -2.00 -2.67 -14.34
N GLY A 14 -0.96 -2.36 -15.12
CA GLY A 14 -0.45 -1.00 -15.34
C GLY A 14 -0.94 -0.32 -16.63
N SER A 15 -1.42 -1.12 -17.57
CA SER A 15 -1.94 -0.76 -18.89
C SER A 15 -2.97 -1.81 -19.32
N TRP A 16 -3.68 -1.55 -20.43
CA TRP A 16 -4.64 -2.51 -20.99
C TRP A 16 -4.01 -3.87 -21.34
N ASP A 17 -2.84 -3.87 -21.97
CA ASP A 17 -2.17 -5.12 -22.33
C ASP A 17 -1.73 -5.91 -21.10
N ALA A 18 -1.29 -5.24 -20.03
CA ALA A 18 -0.96 -5.89 -18.76
C ALA A 18 -2.21 -6.46 -18.08
N LEU A 19 -3.36 -5.78 -18.18
CA LEU A 19 -4.66 -6.27 -17.71
C LEU A 19 -5.04 -7.56 -18.45
N ALA A 20 -5.00 -7.55 -19.78
CA ALA A 20 -5.28 -8.71 -20.61
C ALA A 20 -4.32 -9.86 -20.26
N ALA A 21 -3.02 -9.58 -20.18
CA ALA A 21 -1.99 -10.55 -19.79
C ALA A 21 -2.30 -11.21 -18.44
N ALA A 22 -2.66 -10.44 -17.42
CA ALA A 22 -3.01 -10.96 -16.10
C ALA A 22 -4.25 -11.88 -16.15
N VAL A 23 -5.34 -11.40 -16.73
CA VAL A 23 -6.62 -12.11 -16.80
C VAL A 23 -6.46 -13.42 -17.59
N GLN A 24 -5.81 -13.35 -18.76
CA GLN A 24 -5.65 -14.49 -19.67
C GLN A 24 -4.61 -15.51 -19.17
N SER A 25 -3.75 -15.13 -18.22
CA SER A 25 -2.81 -16.03 -17.54
C SER A 25 -3.33 -16.62 -16.23
N GLY A 26 -4.59 -16.36 -15.86
CA GLY A 26 -5.24 -17.05 -14.75
C GLY A 26 -5.28 -16.31 -13.42
N ALA A 27 -5.15 -14.97 -13.43
CA ALA A 27 -5.43 -14.16 -12.24
C ALA A 27 -6.86 -14.42 -11.73
N ASP A 28 -7.04 -14.46 -10.40
CA ASP A 28 -8.37 -14.47 -9.77
C ASP A 28 -8.86 -13.03 -9.53
N ALA A 29 -7.93 -12.11 -9.35
CA ALA A 29 -8.18 -10.68 -9.24
C ALA A 29 -7.05 -9.88 -9.88
N VAL A 30 -7.34 -8.63 -10.26
CA VAL A 30 -6.34 -7.67 -10.73
C VAL A 30 -6.37 -6.41 -9.86
N TYR A 31 -5.22 -5.76 -9.71
CA TYR A 31 -5.16 -4.41 -9.16
C TYR A 31 -4.56 -3.41 -10.14
N LEU A 32 -5.25 -2.29 -10.32
CA LEU A 32 -4.92 -1.22 -11.25
C LEU A 32 -5.15 0.14 -10.60
N GLY A 33 -4.78 1.23 -11.27
CA GLY A 33 -5.04 2.59 -10.76
C GLY A 33 -5.58 3.48 -11.85
N GLY A 34 -6.33 4.50 -11.41
CA GLY A 34 -6.72 5.61 -12.27
C GLY A 34 -5.55 6.52 -12.61
N THR A 35 -5.80 7.47 -13.51
CA THR A 35 -4.89 8.62 -13.75
C THR A 35 -4.77 9.54 -12.53
N GLU A 36 -5.70 9.41 -11.57
CA GLU A 36 -5.78 10.17 -10.32
C GLU A 36 -5.40 9.31 -9.10
N PHE A 37 -4.75 9.91 -8.09
CA PHE A 37 -4.54 9.35 -6.73
C PHE A 37 -3.91 7.93 -6.61
N SER A 38 -3.09 7.55 -7.59
CA SER A 38 -2.45 6.23 -7.67
C SER A 38 -0.95 6.31 -7.32
N ALA A 39 -0.46 5.40 -6.45
CA ALA A 39 0.95 5.35 -6.04
C ALA A 39 1.95 4.89 -7.13
N ARG A 40 1.49 4.77 -8.39
CA ARG A 40 2.29 4.45 -9.58
C ARG A 40 1.93 5.42 -10.70
N ALA A 41 2.18 6.71 -10.47
CA ALA A 41 1.88 7.78 -11.41
C ALA A 41 2.61 7.65 -12.77
N GLY A 42 3.69 6.86 -12.84
CA GLY A 42 4.42 6.58 -14.08
C GLY A 42 3.91 5.39 -14.88
N ALA A 43 2.88 4.68 -14.42
CA ALA A 43 2.18 3.69 -15.25
C ALA A 43 1.24 4.41 -16.23
N GLU A 44 0.86 3.75 -17.31
CA GLU A 44 -0.13 4.28 -18.27
C GLU A 44 -1.44 4.62 -17.56
N ASN A 45 -1.89 3.71 -16.67
CA ASN A 45 -3.13 3.83 -15.91
C ASN A 45 -4.38 3.95 -16.79
N PHE A 46 -5.54 4.04 -16.15
CA PHE A 46 -6.84 3.99 -16.80
C PHE A 46 -7.59 5.28 -16.51
N ASP A 47 -8.12 5.94 -17.54
CA ASP A 47 -9.14 6.98 -17.35
C ASP A 47 -10.49 6.36 -16.95
N ARG A 48 -11.51 7.19 -16.74
CA ARG A 48 -12.82 6.74 -16.26
C ARG A 48 -13.52 5.78 -17.24
N GLU A 49 -13.44 6.01 -18.54
CA GLU A 49 -14.04 5.15 -19.55
C GLU A 49 -13.33 3.80 -19.60
N ARG A 50 -12.00 3.83 -19.67
CA ARG A 50 -11.16 2.63 -19.66
C ARG A 50 -11.29 1.82 -18.36
N LEU A 51 -11.57 2.47 -17.23
CA LEU A 51 -11.87 1.79 -15.97
C LEU A 51 -13.15 0.98 -16.07
N MET A 52 -14.23 1.55 -16.62
CA MET A 52 -15.50 0.82 -16.83
C MET A 52 -15.29 -0.37 -17.79
N GLU A 53 -14.55 -0.16 -18.88
CA GLU A 53 -14.20 -1.23 -19.82
C GLU A 53 -13.38 -2.34 -19.16
N ALA A 54 -12.39 -1.97 -18.34
CA ALA A 54 -11.53 -2.91 -17.62
C ALA A 54 -12.33 -3.76 -16.63
N VAL A 55 -13.23 -3.13 -15.86
CA VAL A 55 -14.11 -3.84 -14.93
C VAL A 55 -15.01 -4.81 -15.69
N ARG A 56 -15.69 -4.34 -16.74
CA ARG A 56 -16.53 -5.19 -17.61
C ARG A 56 -15.73 -6.38 -18.17
N TYR A 57 -14.54 -6.15 -18.71
CA TYR A 57 -13.68 -7.20 -19.27
C TYR A 57 -13.33 -8.29 -18.25
N CYS A 58 -13.06 -7.88 -17.00
CA CYS A 58 -12.70 -8.76 -15.90
C CYS A 58 -13.92 -9.53 -15.36
N HIS A 59 -15.03 -8.84 -15.09
CA HIS A 59 -16.24 -9.42 -14.52
C HIS A 59 -16.87 -10.49 -15.41
N ILE A 60 -16.92 -10.24 -16.73
CA ILE A 60 -17.35 -11.26 -17.71
C ILE A 60 -16.55 -12.56 -17.53
N ARG A 61 -15.28 -12.48 -17.16
CA ARG A 61 -14.36 -13.62 -16.97
C ARG A 61 -14.22 -14.08 -15.52
N GLY A 62 -15.03 -13.55 -14.61
CA GLY A 62 -15.00 -13.88 -13.19
C GLY A 62 -13.68 -13.49 -12.51
N VAL A 63 -13.11 -12.35 -12.93
CA VAL A 63 -11.93 -11.74 -12.31
C VAL A 63 -12.36 -10.47 -11.58
N LYS A 64 -11.97 -10.33 -10.31
CA LYS A 64 -12.26 -9.13 -9.52
C LYS A 64 -11.29 -7.99 -9.85
N VAL A 65 -11.74 -6.75 -9.70
CA VAL A 65 -10.95 -5.54 -9.93
C VAL A 65 -10.84 -4.71 -8.66
N PHE A 66 -9.62 -4.57 -8.15
CA PHE A 66 -9.32 -3.68 -7.03
C PHE A 66 -8.59 -2.43 -7.52
N VAL A 67 -9.15 -1.25 -7.25
CA VAL A 67 -8.58 0.01 -7.74
C VAL A 67 -7.75 0.66 -6.63
N THR A 68 -6.52 1.08 -6.97
CA THR A 68 -5.65 1.76 -6.02
C THR A 68 -6.01 3.23 -5.91
N LEU A 69 -6.26 3.66 -4.68
CA LEU A 69 -6.47 5.05 -4.28
C LEU A 69 -5.60 5.32 -3.04
N ASN A 70 -4.31 5.04 -3.20
CA ASN A 70 -3.36 4.79 -2.11
C ASN A 70 -2.26 5.85 -1.99
N THR A 71 -2.53 7.08 -2.41
CA THR A 71 -1.68 8.25 -2.13
C THR A 71 -2.12 8.96 -0.86
N LEU A 72 -1.21 9.67 -0.18
CA LEU A 72 -1.59 10.64 0.85
C LEU A 72 -2.20 11.86 0.17
N LEU A 73 -3.30 12.40 0.72
CA LEU A 73 -4.07 13.45 0.07
C LEU A 73 -3.82 14.80 0.73
N LYS A 74 -3.54 15.84 -0.08
CA LYS A 74 -3.56 17.23 0.40
C LYS A 74 -4.99 17.62 0.73
N GLN A 75 -5.16 18.65 1.55
CA GLN A 75 -6.48 19.17 1.92
C GLN A 75 -7.36 19.44 0.69
N SER A 76 -6.81 20.07 -0.35
CA SER A 76 -7.51 20.42 -1.58
C SER A 76 -7.88 19.23 -2.46
N GLU A 77 -7.33 18.04 -2.21
CA GLU A 77 -7.49 16.84 -3.03
C GLU A 77 -8.55 15.89 -2.45
N VAL A 78 -8.94 16.06 -1.19
CA VAL A 78 -9.82 15.11 -0.49
C VAL A 78 -11.18 14.97 -1.16
N GLN A 79 -11.80 16.09 -1.57
CA GLN A 79 -13.12 16.04 -2.21
C GLN A 79 -13.06 15.30 -3.55
N SER A 80 -12.11 15.65 -4.42
CA SER A 80 -11.95 14.97 -5.71
C SER A 80 -11.65 13.47 -5.55
N ALA A 81 -10.88 13.09 -4.52
CA ALA A 81 -10.62 11.68 -4.23
C ALA A 81 -11.88 10.94 -3.74
N LEU A 82 -12.73 11.61 -2.95
CA LEU A 82 -14.03 11.08 -2.53
C LEU A 82 -14.95 10.90 -3.75
N ASP A 83 -15.09 11.91 -4.60
CA ASP A 83 -15.93 11.86 -5.81
C ASP A 83 -15.47 10.75 -6.77
N PHE A 84 -14.15 10.58 -6.92
CA PHE A 84 -13.59 9.51 -7.72
C PHE A 84 -13.85 8.12 -7.11
N ALA A 85 -13.77 7.97 -5.78
CA ALA A 85 -14.12 6.73 -5.11
C ALA A 85 -15.60 6.37 -5.26
N VAL A 86 -16.51 7.36 -5.20
CA VAL A 86 -17.94 7.18 -5.46
C VAL A 86 -18.16 6.71 -6.89
N PHE A 87 -17.54 7.36 -7.89
CA PHE A 87 -17.57 6.91 -9.29
C PHE A 87 -17.11 5.46 -9.45
N LEU A 88 -15.99 5.09 -8.82
CA LEU A 88 -15.45 3.74 -8.90
C LEU A 88 -16.41 2.68 -8.35
N HIS A 89 -17.17 3.03 -7.31
CA HIS A 89 -18.14 2.13 -6.71
C HIS A 89 -19.43 2.03 -7.53
N GLU A 90 -20.05 3.17 -7.83
CA GLU A 90 -21.42 3.23 -8.34
C GLU A 90 -21.49 3.05 -9.85
N GLN A 91 -20.53 3.59 -10.60
CA GLN A 91 -20.55 3.59 -12.07
C GLN A 91 -19.60 2.55 -12.64
N ALA A 92 -18.36 2.50 -12.14
CA ALA A 92 -17.38 1.55 -12.67
C ALA A 92 -17.56 0.12 -12.15
N GLY A 93 -18.12 -0.06 -10.95
CA GLY A 93 -18.34 -1.40 -10.38
C GLY A 93 -17.10 -2.06 -9.81
N ALA A 94 -16.12 -1.30 -9.32
CA ALA A 94 -14.92 -1.86 -8.70
C ALA A 94 -15.26 -2.72 -7.46
N ASP A 95 -14.62 -3.89 -7.33
CA ASP A 95 -14.84 -4.84 -6.22
C ASP A 95 -14.27 -4.36 -4.88
N GLY A 96 -13.43 -3.33 -4.91
CA GLY A 96 -12.88 -2.69 -3.71
C GLY A 96 -11.77 -1.70 -4.01
N LEU A 97 -11.46 -0.85 -3.04
CA LEU A 97 -10.40 0.14 -3.13
C LEU A 97 -9.24 -0.17 -2.19
N ILE A 98 -8.01 -0.02 -2.70
CA ILE A 98 -6.79 -0.09 -1.88
C ILE A 98 -6.46 1.32 -1.40
N ILE A 99 -6.66 1.57 -0.10
CA ILE A 99 -6.58 2.90 0.53
C ILE A 99 -5.36 2.99 1.45
N GLN A 100 -4.74 4.17 1.52
CA GLN A 100 -3.70 4.51 2.50
C GLN A 100 -4.14 5.64 3.43
N ASP A 101 -4.78 6.68 2.88
CA ASP A 101 -5.18 7.87 3.65
C ASP A 101 -6.32 7.53 4.62
N ILE A 102 -6.05 7.65 5.91
CA ILE A 102 -7.01 7.25 6.96
C ILE A 102 -8.20 8.22 7.06
N GLY A 103 -8.00 9.49 6.69
CA GLY A 103 -9.08 10.47 6.62
C GLY A 103 -10.08 10.11 5.53
N LEU A 104 -9.57 9.76 4.34
CA LEU A 104 -10.41 9.27 3.25
C LEU A 104 -11.11 7.95 3.62
N ALA A 105 -10.41 7.02 4.27
CA ALA A 105 -11.03 5.78 4.74
C ALA A 105 -12.23 6.07 5.65
N GLY A 106 -12.09 6.98 6.61
CA GLY A 106 -13.18 7.42 7.48
C GLY A 106 -14.35 8.05 6.70
N LEU A 107 -14.06 8.90 5.72
CA LEU A 107 -15.08 9.50 4.85
C LEU A 107 -15.84 8.44 4.05
N LEU A 108 -15.14 7.52 3.39
CA LEU A 108 -15.75 6.47 2.57
C LEU A 108 -16.62 5.53 3.39
N ARG A 109 -16.25 5.23 4.63
CA ARG A 109 -17.09 4.41 5.51
C ARG A 109 -18.45 5.03 5.80
N ARG A 110 -18.56 6.37 5.79
CA ARG A 110 -19.82 7.09 5.96
C ARG A 110 -20.54 7.34 4.63
N ALA A 111 -19.81 7.77 3.60
CA ALA A 111 -20.39 8.12 2.30
C ALA A 111 -20.84 6.87 1.51
N VAL A 112 -20.06 5.79 1.58
CA VAL A 112 -20.27 4.57 0.78
C VAL A 112 -20.05 3.32 1.66
N PRO A 113 -20.93 3.03 2.64
CA PRO A 113 -20.72 1.95 3.62
C PRO A 113 -20.53 0.55 3.03
N GLY A 114 -21.12 0.31 1.84
CA GLY A 114 -21.02 -0.94 1.07
C GLY A 114 -19.68 -1.13 0.34
N LEU A 115 -18.88 -0.08 0.20
CA LEU A 115 -17.60 -0.15 -0.49
C LEU A 115 -16.58 -0.94 0.31
N ARG A 116 -16.00 -1.95 -0.34
CA ARG A 116 -14.97 -2.81 0.26
C ARG A 116 -13.63 -2.08 0.29
N LEU A 117 -13.13 -1.77 1.48
CA LEU A 117 -11.84 -1.10 1.66
C LEU A 117 -10.74 -2.11 2.02
N HIS A 118 -9.61 -2.03 1.32
CA HIS A 118 -8.39 -2.79 1.57
C HIS A 118 -7.30 -1.85 2.05
N ALA A 119 -6.65 -2.17 3.17
CA ALA A 119 -5.58 -1.34 3.71
C ALA A 119 -4.29 -1.56 2.92
N SER A 120 -3.76 -0.48 2.33
CA SER A 120 -2.52 -0.49 1.56
C SER A 120 -1.34 -0.94 2.42
N THR A 121 -0.37 -1.63 1.82
CA THR A 121 0.92 -1.96 2.46
C THR A 121 1.66 -0.72 2.97
N GLN A 122 1.35 0.45 2.41
CA GLN A 122 1.91 1.72 2.86
C GLN A 122 1.35 2.22 4.20
N MET A 123 0.33 1.56 4.77
CA MET A 123 -0.11 1.79 6.15
C MET A 123 0.78 1.06 7.18
N SER A 124 1.84 0.38 6.70
CA SER A 124 2.87 -0.23 7.53
C SER A 124 2.35 -1.26 8.54
N VAL A 125 1.34 -2.06 8.19
CA VAL A 125 0.75 -3.01 9.14
C VAL A 125 1.67 -4.22 9.33
N HIS A 126 2.18 -4.37 10.56
CA HIS A 126 3.20 -5.36 10.91
C HIS A 126 2.93 -6.12 12.22
N SER A 127 1.72 -5.98 12.79
CA SER A 127 1.37 -6.60 14.07
C SER A 127 -0.11 -7.00 14.13
N ILE A 128 -0.43 -7.87 15.09
CA ILE A 128 -1.81 -8.29 15.42
C ILE A 128 -2.65 -7.06 15.76
N ALA A 129 -2.15 -6.21 16.66
CA ALA A 129 -2.83 -4.99 17.07
C ALA A 129 -3.15 -4.06 15.88
N GLY A 130 -2.23 -3.94 14.91
CA GLY A 130 -2.44 -3.13 13.71
C GLY A 130 -3.53 -3.71 12.81
N ALA A 131 -3.51 -5.02 12.55
CA ALA A 131 -4.51 -5.69 11.73
C ALA A 131 -5.91 -5.63 12.39
N GLU A 132 -5.98 -5.86 13.70
CA GLU A 132 -7.21 -5.81 14.49
C GLU A 132 -7.80 -4.40 14.53
N LYS A 133 -6.98 -3.35 14.72
CA LYS A 133 -7.46 -1.96 14.66
C LYS A 133 -8.06 -1.65 13.28
N LEU A 134 -7.44 -2.09 12.18
CA LEU A 134 -8.00 -1.85 10.84
C LEU A 134 -9.29 -2.64 10.60
N ARG A 135 -9.42 -3.85 11.13
CA ARG A 135 -10.67 -4.61 11.13
C ARG A 135 -11.79 -3.85 11.84
N GLN A 136 -11.51 -3.30 13.02
CA GLN A 136 -12.45 -2.47 13.78
C GLN A 136 -12.85 -1.20 13.02
N LEU A 137 -11.92 -0.62 12.24
CA LEU A 137 -12.17 0.52 11.37
C LEU A 137 -12.94 0.16 10.08
N GLY A 138 -13.34 -1.10 9.91
CA GLY A 138 -14.19 -1.55 8.81
C GLY A 138 -13.46 -1.97 7.53
N PHE A 139 -12.12 -2.02 7.55
CA PHE A 139 -11.37 -2.64 6.44
C PHE A 139 -11.72 -4.11 6.33
N LYS A 140 -11.78 -4.62 5.10
CA LYS A 140 -12.10 -6.02 4.83
C LYS A 140 -10.89 -6.86 4.48
N ARG A 141 -9.79 -6.20 4.10
CA ARG A 141 -8.51 -6.83 3.79
C ARG A 141 -7.35 -5.94 4.24
N VAL A 142 -6.28 -6.55 4.71
CA VAL A 142 -5.02 -5.86 5.05
C VAL A 142 -3.90 -6.40 4.19
N VAL A 143 -3.25 -5.50 3.43
CA VAL A 143 -2.00 -5.82 2.76
C VAL A 143 -0.87 -5.63 3.76
N LEU A 144 -0.28 -6.74 4.22
CA LEU A 144 0.76 -6.70 5.24
C LEU A 144 2.04 -6.00 4.75
N ALA A 145 2.81 -5.47 5.70
CA ALA A 145 4.16 -5.00 5.45
C ALA A 145 5.04 -6.17 4.93
N ARG A 146 5.91 -5.87 3.95
CA ARG A 146 6.74 -6.89 3.28
C ARG A 146 7.88 -7.42 4.14
N GLU A 147 8.11 -6.75 5.27
CA GLU A 147 9.22 -7.01 6.17
C GLU A 147 8.92 -8.13 7.19
N LEU A 148 7.75 -8.76 7.13
CA LEU A 148 7.35 -9.84 8.04
C LEU A 148 7.88 -11.22 7.62
N SER A 149 8.16 -12.06 8.62
CA SER A 149 8.45 -13.49 8.42
C SER A 149 7.16 -14.32 8.33
N VAL A 150 7.27 -15.55 7.81
CA VAL A 150 6.14 -16.50 7.76
C VAL A 150 5.52 -16.74 9.13
N LYS A 151 6.34 -16.79 10.20
CA LYS A 151 5.86 -16.99 11.58
C LYS A 151 4.95 -15.83 12.01
N GLN A 152 5.40 -14.60 11.79
CA GLN A 152 4.66 -13.38 12.12
C GLN A 152 3.38 -13.26 11.29
N ILE A 153 3.45 -13.58 9.99
CA ILE A 153 2.27 -13.61 9.10
C ILE A 153 1.23 -14.62 9.61
N ALA A 154 1.65 -15.84 9.96
CA ALA A 154 0.77 -16.89 10.46
C ALA A 154 0.19 -16.55 11.85
N GLU A 155 0.94 -15.86 12.71
CA GLU A 155 0.42 -15.34 13.99
C GLU A 155 -0.72 -14.35 13.78
N ILE A 156 -0.55 -13.38 12.88
CA ILE A 156 -1.60 -12.40 12.57
C ILE A 156 -2.83 -13.11 12.00
N LYS A 157 -2.63 -14.06 11.07
CA LYS A 157 -3.76 -14.81 10.46
C LYS A 157 -4.57 -15.59 11.47
N ARG A 158 -3.92 -16.18 12.49
CA ARG A 158 -4.62 -16.93 13.54
C ARG A 158 -5.35 -16.03 14.53
N ALA A 159 -4.86 -14.81 14.75
CA ALA A 159 -5.36 -13.91 15.78
C ALA A 159 -6.50 -12.99 15.33
N VAL A 160 -6.57 -12.66 14.03
CA VAL A 160 -7.47 -11.63 13.51
C VAL A 160 -8.34 -12.18 12.38
N ASP A 161 -9.66 -12.04 12.51
CA ASP A 161 -10.63 -12.41 11.47
C ASP A 161 -10.77 -11.30 10.41
N ILE A 162 -9.74 -11.16 9.58
CA ILE A 162 -9.69 -10.26 8.43
C ILE A 162 -8.93 -10.93 7.28
N GLU A 163 -9.26 -10.61 6.03
CA GLU A 163 -8.46 -11.11 4.91
C GLU A 163 -7.06 -10.51 4.94
N LEU A 164 -6.05 -11.38 4.77
CA LEU A 164 -4.66 -10.98 4.68
C LEU A 164 -4.15 -11.17 3.26
N GLU A 165 -3.45 -10.14 2.80
CA GLU A 165 -2.78 -10.11 1.51
C GLU A 165 -1.28 -9.91 1.73
N ILE A 166 -0.46 -10.72 1.06
CA ILE A 166 1.01 -10.60 1.09
C ILE A 166 1.56 -10.47 -0.32
N PHE A 167 2.65 -9.73 -0.46
CA PHE A 167 3.41 -9.76 -1.71
C PHE A 167 4.21 -11.07 -1.79
N VAL A 168 4.20 -11.71 -2.96
CA VAL A 168 4.92 -12.98 -3.19
C VAL A 168 6.01 -12.87 -4.26
N HIS A 169 5.94 -11.86 -5.13
CA HIS A 169 6.91 -11.70 -6.21
C HIS A 169 7.14 -10.22 -6.57
N GLY A 170 8.35 -9.89 -6.99
CA GLY A 170 8.72 -8.58 -7.55
C GLY A 170 9.52 -7.70 -6.59
N ALA A 171 9.64 -6.42 -6.92
CA ALA A 171 10.55 -5.50 -6.23
C ALA A 171 10.17 -5.31 -4.75
N ILE A 172 11.16 -5.35 -3.83
CA ILE A 172 10.98 -4.97 -2.41
C ILE A 172 11.68 -3.64 -2.09
N CYS A 173 11.18 -2.98 -1.04
CA CYS A 173 11.78 -1.78 -0.48
C CYS A 173 12.76 -2.14 0.65
N GLN A 174 13.80 -1.34 0.81
CA GLN A 174 14.73 -1.48 1.94
C GLN A 174 14.15 -0.84 3.22
N CYS A 175 13.36 0.23 3.06
CA CYS A 175 12.59 0.84 4.15
C CYS A 175 11.30 0.07 4.37
N TYR A 176 10.83 0.02 5.63
CA TYR A 176 9.48 -0.43 5.95
C TYR A 176 8.45 0.29 5.07
N SER A 177 7.48 -0.50 4.61
CA SER A 177 6.47 -0.08 3.65
C SER A 177 5.72 1.16 4.15
N GLY A 178 5.73 2.26 3.38
CA GLY A 178 5.07 3.53 3.71
C GLY A 178 5.83 4.52 4.62
N GLN A 179 7.01 4.14 5.12
CA GLN A 179 7.77 4.92 6.12
C GLN A 179 8.99 5.67 5.53
N CYS A 180 9.06 5.82 4.20
CA CYS A 180 10.21 6.39 3.51
C CYS A 180 9.98 7.84 3.06
N LEU A 181 10.80 8.77 3.56
CA LEU A 181 10.84 10.17 3.16
C LEU A 181 12.04 10.51 2.26
N MET A 182 12.90 9.53 1.96
CA MET A 182 14.16 9.78 1.25
C MET A 182 13.95 10.47 -0.11
N SER A 183 12.96 10.04 -0.89
CA SER A 183 12.71 10.60 -2.23
C SER A 183 12.16 12.03 -2.20
N SER A 184 11.27 12.34 -1.25
CA SER A 184 10.73 13.69 -1.10
C SER A 184 11.77 14.64 -0.53
N ILE A 185 12.42 14.28 0.57
CA ILE A 185 13.37 15.16 1.24
C ILE A 185 14.56 15.50 0.32
N LEU A 186 15.05 14.54 -0.47
CA LEU A 186 16.19 14.78 -1.36
C LEU A 186 15.80 15.46 -2.68
N GLY A 187 14.59 15.27 -3.19
CA GLY A 187 14.26 15.66 -4.57
C GLY A 187 12.82 16.11 -4.84
N GLY A 188 12.02 16.39 -3.81
CA GLY A 188 10.65 16.89 -3.92
C GLY A 188 9.62 15.88 -4.45
N ARG A 189 10.01 14.62 -4.67
CA ARG A 189 9.15 13.58 -5.26
C ARG A 189 8.72 12.57 -4.20
N SER A 190 7.50 12.67 -3.69
CA SER A 190 7.04 11.82 -2.58
C SER A 190 6.78 10.38 -3.03
N GLY A 191 7.37 9.42 -2.31
CA GLY A 191 7.07 8.01 -2.49
C GLY A 191 5.66 7.64 -2.04
N ASN A 192 5.18 8.27 -0.96
CA ASN A 192 3.84 8.07 -0.40
C ASN A 192 2.73 8.70 -1.26
N ARG A 193 3.11 9.51 -2.25
CA ARG A 193 2.23 10.05 -3.31
C ARG A 193 2.55 9.49 -4.70
N GLY A 194 3.29 8.39 -4.78
CA GLY A 194 3.47 7.64 -6.02
C GLY A 194 4.52 8.13 -7.00
N ARG A 195 5.40 9.05 -6.57
CA ARG A 195 6.41 9.67 -7.45
C ARG A 195 7.85 9.30 -7.09
N CYS A 196 8.04 8.23 -6.31
CA CYS A 196 9.36 7.81 -5.83
C CYS A 196 10.43 7.78 -6.93
N ALA A 197 11.51 8.54 -6.72
CA ALA A 197 12.66 8.64 -7.61
C ALA A 197 13.70 7.52 -7.42
N GLN A 198 13.44 6.60 -6.49
CA GLN A 198 14.32 5.49 -6.13
C GLN A 198 15.76 5.90 -5.73
N PRO A 199 15.97 6.92 -4.87
CA PRO A 199 17.34 7.31 -4.47
C PRO A 199 18.10 6.18 -3.78
N CYS A 200 17.42 5.24 -3.11
CA CYS A 200 18.02 4.04 -2.53
C CYS A 200 18.69 3.10 -3.56
N ARG A 201 18.42 3.30 -4.85
CA ARG A 201 19.03 2.56 -5.97
C ARG A 201 20.28 3.24 -6.53
N LEU A 202 20.74 4.33 -5.92
CA LEU A 202 22.01 4.98 -6.25
C LEU A 202 23.20 4.34 -5.50
N PRO A 203 24.44 4.55 -5.96
CA PRO A 203 25.62 4.06 -5.25
C PRO A 203 25.91 4.89 -3.99
N TYR A 204 26.31 4.19 -2.93
CA TYR A 204 26.72 4.73 -1.64
C TYR A 204 28.02 4.06 -1.16
N GLU A 205 28.73 4.74 -0.26
CA GLU A 205 29.85 4.19 0.51
C GLU A 205 29.49 4.21 2.01
N LEU A 206 29.54 3.06 2.67
CA LEU A 206 29.42 2.97 4.12
C LEU A 206 30.77 3.29 4.75
N LYS A 207 30.77 4.23 5.70
CA LYS A 207 31.91 4.54 6.56
C LYS A 207 31.60 4.21 8.01
N ASP A 208 32.62 3.75 8.72
CA ASP A 208 32.56 3.49 10.16
C ASP A 208 32.69 4.79 10.99
N PRO A 209 32.59 4.72 12.33
CA PRO A 209 32.72 5.89 13.19
C PRO A 209 34.06 6.64 13.04
N ALA A 210 35.15 5.92 12.77
CA ALA A 210 36.47 6.50 12.50
C ALA A 210 36.57 7.14 11.10
N GLY A 211 35.55 6.97 10.25
CA GLY A 211 35.52 7.47 8.88
C GLY A 211 36.21 6.59 7.86
N LYS A 212 36.60 5.37 8.23
CA LYS A 212 37.20 4.39 7.33
C LYS A 212 36.11 3.79 6.43
N PRO A 213 36.37 3.65 5.11
CA PRO A 213 35.45 2.95 4.21
C PRO A 213 35.28 1.48 4.62
N VAL A 214 34.03 1.04 4.71
CA VAL A 214 33.63 -0.36 5.00
C VAL A 214 33.24 -1.08 3.72
N LYS A 215 32.34 -0.49 2.92
CA LYS A 215 31.85 -1.07 1.66
C LYS A 215 31.31 0.02 0.74
N LYS A 216 31.43 -0.19 -0.57
CA LYS A 216 30.89 0.70 -1.61
C LYS A 216 30.03 -0.09 -2.61
N GLY A 217 28.98 0.53 -3.12
CA GLY A 217 28.08 -0.08 -4.13
C GLY A 217 26.63 0.35 -3.94
N TYR A 218 25.68 -0.44 -4.43
CA TYR A 218 24.24 -0.18 -4.27
C TYR A 218 23.73 -0.68 -2.92
N LEU A 219 24.20 -0.07 -1.83
CA LEU A 219 24.06 -0.60 -0.46
C LEU A 219 22.63 -0.64 0.08
N LEU A 220 21.70 0.11 -0.53
CA LEU A 220 20.29 0.19 -0.14
C LEU A 220 19.36 -0.50 -1.17
N SER A 221 19.93 -1.27 -2.10
CA SER A 221 19.23 -1.89 -3.23
C SER A 221 19.03 -3.39 -3.00
N PRO A 222 17.85 -3.84 -2.53
CA PRO A 222 17.57 -5.26 -2.38
C PRO A 222 17.34 -5.96 -3.72
N LYS A 223 17.58 -7.27 -3.77
CA LYS A 223 17.13 -8.16 -4.86
C LYS A 223 15.60 -8.18 -4.92
N ASP A 224 15.04 -8.72 -6.01
CA ASP A 224 13.59 -8.91 -6.11
C ASP A 224 13.14 -10.08 -5.22
N MET A 225 11.95 -9.97 -4.64
CA MET A 225 11.38 -11.06 -3.87
C MET A 225 10.81 -12.13 -4.80
N CYS A 226 10.98 -13.39 -4.41
CA CYS A 226 10.29 -14.51 -5.05
C CYS A 226 9.99 -15.60 -4.02
N LEU A 227 8.71 -15.85 -3.78
CA LEU A 227 8.23 -16.85 -2.81
C LEU A 227 7.62 -18.08 -3.50
N ILE A 228 7.97 -18.34 -4.76
CA ILE A 228 7.40 -19.44 -5.53
C ILE A 228 7.65 -20.82 -4.87
N ASP A 229 8.80 -20.97 -4.22
CA ASP A 229 9.19 -22.20 -3.51
C ASP A 229 8.45 -22.37 -2.18
N HIS A 230 7.81 -21.31 -1.68
CA HIS A 230 7.11 -21.26 -0.40
C HIS A 230 5.58 -21.35 -0.54
N LEU A 231 5.05 -21.53 -1.75
CA LEU A 231 3.60 -21.49 -2.03
C LEU A 231 2.78 -22.47 -1.17
N GLN A 232 3.31 -23.66 -0.90
CA GLN A 232 2.60 -24.64 -0.06
C GLN A 232 2.52 -24.20 1.41
N GLU A 233 3.61 -23.65 1.96
CA GLU A 233 3.62 -23.11 3.32
C GLU A 233 2.66 -21.92 3.44
N ILE A 234 2.63 -21.04 2.43
CA ILE A 234 1.72 -19.90 2.39
C ILE A 234 0.25 -20.35 2.35
N LYS A 235 -0.06 -21.38 1.55
CA LYS A 235 -1.42 -21.97 1.50
C LYS A 235 -1.80 -22.58 2.85
N GLN A 236 -0.88 -23.29 3.50
CA GLN A 236 -1.09 -23.87 4.83
C GLN A 236 -1.27 -22.80 5.93
N ALA A 237 -0.59 -21.66 5.80
CA ALA A 237 -0.78 -20.52 6.70
C ALA A 237 -2.16 -19.86 6.55
N GLY A 238 -2.93 -20.20 5.51
CA GLY A 238 -4.29 -19.72 5.30
C GLY A 238 -4.37 -18.31 4.72
N ILE A 239 -3.35 -17.86 3.98
CA ILE A 239 -3.35 -16.51 3.38
C ILE A 239 -4.39 -16.41 2.27
N ASP A 240 -5.16 -15.32 2.31
CA ASP A 240 -6.35 -15.14 1.47
C ASP A 240 -5.98 -14.65 0.06
N SER A 241 -4.97 -13.78 -0.07
CA SER A 241 -4.55 -13.17 -1.34
C SER A 241 -3.03 -13.11 -1.51
N LEU A 242 -2.54 -13.57 -2.66
CA LEU A 242 -1.13 -13.48 -3.06
C LEU A 242 -0.95 -12.42 -4.13
N LYS A 243 -0.19 -11.39 -3.79
CA LYS A 243 0.01 -10.22 -4.65
C LYS A 243 1.33 -10.26 -5.40
N ILE A 244 1.27 -10.11 -6.71
CA ILE A 244 2.44 -9.91 -7.56
C ILE A 244 2.70 -8.40 -7.72
N GLU A 245 3.91 -7.93 -7.39
CA GLU A 245 4.31 -6.54 -7.67
C GLU A 245 4.74 -6.42 -9.13
N GLY A 246 4.10 -5.51 -9.89
CA GLY A 246 4.51 -5.33 -11.29
C GLY A 246 3.77 -4.29 -12.12
N ARG A 247 3.12 -3.29 -11.51
CA ARG A 247 2.34 -2.29 -12.30
C ARG A 247 3.14 -1.42 -13.26
N LEU A 248 4.47 -1.35 -13.10
CA LEU A 248 5.38 -0.68 -14.04
C LEU A 248 6.13 -1.67 -14.95
N LYS A 249 5.71 -2.94 -14.95
CA LYS A 249 6.34 -4.00 -15.74
C LYS A 249 5.58 -4.18 -17.05
N ARG A 250 6.30 -4.74 -18.02
CA ARG A 250 5.75 -5.05 -19.33
C ARG A 250 4.70 -6.17 -19.25
N PRO A 251 3.75 -6.25 -20.19
CA PRO A 251 2.74 -7.32 -20.23
C PRO A 251 3.33 -8.72 -20.22
N GLU A 252 4.49 -8.95 -20.86
CA GLU A 252 5.13 -10.28 -20.88
C GLU A 252 5.56 -10.75 -19.49
N TYR A 253 6.08 -9.84 -18.66
CA TYR A 253 6.38 -10.13 -17.26
C TYR A 253 5.12 -10.51 -16.48
N VAL A 254 4.04 -9.73 -16.67
CA VAL A 254 2.76 -9.97 -15.98
C VAL A 254 2.20 -11.34 -16.36
N ALA A 255 2.16 -11.67 -17.64
CA ALA A 255 1.70 -12.97 -18.14
C ALA A 255 2.56 -14.13 -17.62
N ALA A 256 3.89 -14.01 -17.68
CA ALA A 256 4.82 -15.05 -17.25
C ALA A 256 4.69 -15.36 -15.75
N VAL A 257 4.78 -14.32 -14.91
CA VAL A 257 4.72 -14.48 -13.46
C VAL A 257 3.34 -14.98 -13.04
N THR A 258 2.26 -14.39 -13.57
CA THR A 258 0.89 -14.82 -13.24
C THR A 258 0.67 -16.29 -13.62
N GLY A 259 1.05 -16.69 -14.83
CA GLY A 259 0.86 -18.06 -15.31
C GLY A 259 1.64 -19.09 -14.49
N ILE A 260 2.89 -18.78 -14.13
CA ILE A 260 3.73 -19.66 -13.31
C ILE A 260 3.14 -19.81 -11.89
N TYR A 261 2.75 -18.71 -11.25
CA TYR A 261 2.11 -18.79 -9.93
C TYR A 261 0.79 -19.55 -9.98
N ARG A 262 -0.06 -19.31 -11.01
CA ARG A 262 -1.32 -20.05 -11.19
C ARG A 262 -1.08 -21.55 -11.36
N LYS A 263 -0.13 -21.96 -12.21
CA LYS A 263 0.26 -23.36 -12.41
C LYS A 263 0.55 -24.08 -11.09
N TYR A 264 1.32 -23.45 -10.20
CA TYR A 264 1.73 -24.08 -8.94
C TYR A 264 0.68 -23.96 -7.83
N LEU A 265 -0.17 -22.94 -7.87
CA LEU A 265 -1.34 -22.85 -6.99
C LEU A 265 -2.39 -23.91 -7.32
N ASP A 266 -2.64 -24.20 -8.61
CA ASP A 266 -3.58 -25.24 -9.03
C ASP A 266 -3.05 -26.64 -8.78
N SER A 267 -1.80 -26.90 -9.19
CA SER A 267 -1.26 -28.27 -9.15
C SER A 267 -0.86 -28.74 -7.75
N GLY A 268 -0.60 -27.82 -6.82
CA GLY A 268 -0.04 -28.16 -5.51
C GLY A 268 1.40 -28.69 -5.55
N LYS A 269 2.04 -28.72 -6.73
CA LYS A 269 3.38 -29.27 -6.93
C LYS A 269 4.47 -28.26 -6.59
N ARG A 270 5.68 -28.77 -6.37
CA ARG A 270 6.87 -27.92 -6.26
C ARG A 270 7.24 -27.33 -7.63
N PRO A 271 7.83 -26.12 -7.67
CA PRO A 271 8.27 -25.54 -8.93
C PRO A 271 9.32 -26.39 -9.64
N GLU A 272 9.23 -26.50 -10.96
CA GLU A 272 10.23 -27.08 -11.85
C GLU A 272 11.37 -26.08 -12.09
N GLN A 273 12.58 -26.58 -12.38
CA GLN A 273 13.75 -25.71 -12.63
C GLN A 273 13.54 -24.76 -13.82
N LYS A 274 12.86 -25.23 -14.88
CA LYS A 274 12.56 -24.42 -16.06
C LYS A 274 11.71 -23.19 -15.72
N ASP A 275 10.76 -23.32 -14.80
CA ASP A 275 9.86 -22.22 -14.42
C ASP A 275 10.55 -21.24 -13.47
N ARG A 276 11.44 -21.72 -12.58
CA ARG A 276 12.33 -20.84 -11.81
C ARG A 276 13.22 -20.02 -12.75
N GLN A 277 13.75 -20.65 -13.79
CA GLN A 277 14.56 -19.97 -14.80
C GLN A 277 13.73 -18.98 -15.62
N ALA A 278 12.48 -19.32 -15.98
CA ALA A 278 11.56 -18.40 -16.65
C ALA A 278 11.27 -17.15 -15.82
N LEU A 279 11.08 -17.28 -14.50
CA LEU A 279 10.95 -16.12 -13.60
C LEU A 279 12.21 -15.24 -13.59
N LEU A 280 13.41 -15.85 -13.55
CA LEU A 280 14.67 -15.11 -13.65
C LEU A 280 14.81 -14.40 -15.01
N ASN A 281 14.43 -15.07 -16.09
CA ASN A 281 14.44 -14.53 -17.47
C ASN A 281 13.36 -13.48 -17.72
N ALA A 282 12.34 -13.41 -16.88
CA ALA A 282 11.30 -12.38 -16.97
C ALA A 282 11.78 -11.05 -16.41
N PHE A 283 12.32 -11.04 -15.17
CA PHE A 283 12.92 -9.85 -14.56
C PHE A 283 13.62 -10.23 -13.25
N ASN A 284 14.84 -9.73 -13.00
CA ASN A 284 15.47 -9.82 -11.69
C ASN A 284 16.55 -8.75 -11.46
N ARG A 285 16.84 -8.47 -10.19
CA ARG A 285 17.94 -7.59 -9.77
C ARG A 285 19.03 -8.42 -9.10
N SER A 286 19.93 -8.98 -9.91
CA SER A 286 21.00 -9.89 -9.47
C SER A 286 20.47 -11.11 -8.67
N GLY A 287 19.40 -11.71 -9.20
CA GLY A 287 18.69 -12.84 -8.62
C GLY A 287 17.51 -12.44 -7.73
N PHE A 288 17.04 -13.41 -6.94
CA PHE A 288 15.93 -13.25 -6.02
C PHE A 288 16.36 -13.34 -4.55
N THR A 289 15.46 -12.95 -3.66
CA THR A 289 15.55 -13.14 -2.21
C THR A 289 14.19 -13.55 -1.62
N ASP A 290 14.24 -14.30 -0.53
CA ASP A 290 13.10 -14.61 0.35
C ASP A 290 13.40 -14.19 1.82
N GLY A 291 14.41 -13.34 2.01
CA GLY A 291 15.05 -13.14 3.32
C GLY A 291 14.13 -12.57 4.40
N TYR A 292 13.16 -11.72 4.07
CA TYR A 292 12.16 -11.28 5.04
C TYR A 292 11.24 -12.42 5.47
N TYR A 293 10.72 -13.17 4.49
CA TYR A 293 9.82 -14.30 4.73
C TYR A 293 10.48 -15.39 5.60
N THR A 294 11.74 -15.73 5.31
CA THR A 294 12.50 -16.75 6.06
C THR A 294 13.20 -16.22 7.31
N GLY A 295 13.24 -14.90 7.51
CA GLY A 295 14.01 -14.24 8.57
C GLY A 295 15.53 -14.21 8.34
N LYS A 296 16.02 -14.69 7.19
CA LYS A 296 17.45 -14.68 6.81
C LYS A 296 17.85 -13.32 6.25
N LEU A 297 18.01 -12.35 7.14
CA LEU A 297 18.42 -10.98 6.80
C LEU A 297 19.93 -10.88 6.47
N GLY A 298 20.34 -9.76 5.89
CA GLY A 298 21.74 -9.39 5.68
C GLY A 298 22.12 -9.15 4.23
N GLY A 299 23.42 -9.29 3.94
CA GLY A 299 24.00 -9.04 2.62
C GLY A 299 23.41 -9.88 1.46
N PRO A 300 23.06 -11.17 1.64
CA PRO A 300 22.48 -11.98 0.56
C PRO A 300 21.16 -11.46 -0.02
N MET A 301 20.41 -10.66 0.75
CA MET A 301 19.19 -9.97 0.29
C MET A 301 19.49 -8.82 -0.69
N MET A 302 20.74 -8.35 -0.74
CA MET A 302 21.12 -7.12 -1.42
C MET A 302 21.72 -7.38 -2.79
N SER A 303 21.44 -6.47 -3.71
CA SER A 303 22.07 -6.39 -5.03
C SER A 303 23.11 -5.28 -5.03
N TYR A 304 24.33 -5.59 -4.59
CA TYR A 304 25.41 -4.62 -4.46
C TYR A 304 26.02 -4.16 -5.79
N ALA A 305 25.90 -4.97 -6.85
CA ALA A 305 26.54 -4.76 -8.14
C ALA A 305 25.67 -3.96 -9.12
N SER A 306 24.34 -4.13 -9.10
CA SER A 306 23.42 -3.44 -10.00
C SER A 306 22.05 -3.19 -9.35
N PRO A 307 21.43 -2.02 -9.54
CA PRO A 307 20.06 -1.75 -9.11
C PRO A 307 19.02 -2.09 -10.17
N SER A 308 19.48 -2.40 -11.38
CA SER A 308 18.67 -2.55 -12.60
C SER A 308 18.38 -4.02 -12.90
N ASN A 309 17.52 -4.24 -13.89
CA ASN A 309 17.32 -5.58 -14.45
C ASN A 309 18.64 -6.12 -14.98
N VAL A 310 18.97 -7.37 -14.66
CA VAL A 310 20.08 -8.11 -15.29
C VAL A 310 19.60 -9.31 -16.09
N SER A 311 18.28 -9.45 -16.21
CA SER A 311 17.63 -10.50 -16.97
C SER A 311 17.73 -10.24 -18.47
N PRO A 312 17.80 -11.28 -19.31
CA PRO A 312 17.73 -11.14 -20.76
C PRO A 312 16.33 -10.74 -21.28
N GLU A 313 15.29 -10.75 -20.43
CA GLU A 313 13.90 -10.44 -20.83
C GLU A 313 13.42 -11.32 -22.00
N THR A 314 13.77 -12.60 -21.94
CA THR A 314 13.41 -13.60 -22.94
C THR A 314 12.16 -14.34 -22.49
N PHE A 315 11.14 -14.33 -23.35
CA PHE A 315 9.82 -14.90 -23.06
C PHE A 315 9.46 -15.94 -24.10
N GLU A 316 8.70 -16.96 -23.68
CA GLU A 316 8.11 -17.93 -24.60
C GLU A 316 7.18 -17.22 -25.59
N PRO A 317 7.19 -17.59 -26.89
CA PRO A 317 6.38 -16.92 -27.92
C PRO A 317 4.89 -16.88 -27.59
N GLU A 318 4.38 -17.90 -26.91
CA GLU A 318 2.97 -18.02 -26.50
C GLU A 318 2.54 -16.93 -25.51
N ILE A 319 3.48 -16.35 -24.74
CA ILE A 319 3.17 -15.28 -23.79
C ILE A 319 2.56 -14.07 -24.49
N LYS A 320 3.05 -13.72 -25.69
CA LYS A 320 2.53 -12.58 -26.46
C LYS A 320 1.09 -12.79 -26.92
N GLN A 321 0.67 -14.04 -27.08
CA GLN A 321 -0.70 -14.34 -27.45
C GLN A 321 -1.68 -14.02 -26.32
N ARG A 322 -1.24 -14.01 -25.05
CA ARG A 322 -2.09 -13.75 -23.87
C ARG A 322 -2.66 -12.34 -23.82
N PHE A 323 -2.07 -11.38 -24.53
CA PHE A 323 -2.54 -10.00 -24.58
C PHE A 323 -2.69 -9.48 -26.01
N ALA A 324 -2.80 -10.40 -26.98
CA ALA A 324 -3.26 -10.04 -28.32
C ALA A 324 -4.73 -9.56 -28.26
N SER A 325 -5.13 -8.72 -29.22
CA SER A 325 -6.50 -8.16 -29.26
C SER A 325 -7.61 -9.22 -29.35
N ASN A 326 -7.30 -10.40 -29.89
CA ASN A 326 -8.21 -11.54 -30.02
C ASN A 326 -7.98 -12.63 -28.93
N ALA A 327 -7.19 -12.35 -27.89
CA ALA A 327 -6.88 -13.32 -26.84
C ALA A 327 -8.14 -13.76 -26.07
N ASN A 328 -8.39 -15.08 -26.02
CA ASN A 328 -9.57 -15.64 -25.36
C ASN A 328 -9.27 -16.99 -24.68
N PHE A 329 -8.20 -17.03 -23.89
CA PHE A 329 -7.74 -18.22 -23.16
C PHE A 329 -8.53 -18.48 -21.88
N ARG A 330 -8.99 -17.44 -21.19
CA ARG A 330 -9.83 -17.56 -19.99
C ARG A 330 -11.31 -17.61 -20.37
N LEU A 331 -11.86 -18.83 -20.38
CA LEU A 331 -13.27 -19.09 -20.72
C LEU A 331 -14.07 -19.47 -19.47
N VAL A 332 -15.27 -18.91 -19.31
CA VAL A 332 -16.19 -19.28 -18.23
C VAL A 332 -17.02 -20.49 -18.65
N PRO A 333 -17.11 -21.56 -17.84
CA PRO A 333 -17.97 -22.70 -18.13
C PRO A 333 -19.45 -22.31 -18.12
N VAL A 334 -20.20 -22.68 -19.16
CA VAL A 334 -21.64 -22.40 -19.31
C VAL A 334 -22.39 -23.67 -19.70
N ARG A 335 -23.59 -23.86 -19.15
CA ARG A 335 -24.58 -24.85 -19.59
C ARG A 335 -25.70 -24.14 -20.34
N ALA A 336 -26.22 -24.79 -21.38
CA ALA A 336 -27.29 -24.24 -22.19
C ALA A 336 -28.50 -25.18 -22.22
N GLU A 337 -29.69 -24.60 -22.20
CA GLU A 337 -30.95 -25.28 -22.50
C GLU A 337 -31.69 -24.48 -23.58
N CYS A 338 -32.20 -25.16 -24.61
CA CYS A 338 -32.88 -24.51 -25.73
C CYS A 338 -34.18 -25.25 -26.08
N GLU A 339 -35.25 -24.49 -26.27
CA GLU A 339 -36.57 -24.97 -26.65
C GLU A 339 -37.03 -24.27 -27.94
N ILE A 340 -37.38 -25.07 -28.95
CA ILE A 340 -37.86 -24.61 -30.26
C ILE A 340 -39.16 -25.39 -30.57
N ARG A 341 -40.30 -24.68 -30.53
CA ARG A 341 -41.64 -25.25 -30.71
C ARG A 341 -42.50 -24.39 -31.61
N ARG A 342 -43.47 -25.00 -32.30
CA ARG A 342 -44.38 -24.32 -33.21
C ARG A 342 -45.21 -23.27 -32.48
N GLY A 343 -45.34 -22.09 -33.08
CA GLY A 343 -46.19 -21.01 -32.56
C GLY A 343 -45.68 -20.37 -31.25
N LYS A 344 -44.49 -20.72 -30.77
CA LYS A 344 -43.84 -20.10 -29.61
C LYS A 344 -42.50 -19.49 -30.02
N GLU A 345 -42.12 -18.39 -29.38
CA GLU A 345 -40.77 -17.84 -29.56
C GLU A 345 -39.72 -18.88 -29.15
N MET A 346 -38.66 -19.01 -29.94
CA MET A 346 -37.52 -19.85 -29.55
C MET A 346 -36.91 -19.33 -28.26
N GLN A 347 -36.57 -20.22 -27.33
CA GLN A 347 -36.03 -19.85 -26.03
C GLN A 347 -34.67 -20.50 -25.82
N MET A 348 -33.69 -19.73 -25.37
CA MET A 348 -32.38 -20.24 -24.94
C MET A 348 -32.04 -19.72 -23.55
N MET A 349 -31.81 -20.63 -22.62
CA MET A 349 -31.37 -20.36 -21.26
C MET A 349 -29.89 -20.71 -21.12
N LEU A 350 -29.11 -19.81 -20.53
CA LEU A 350 -27.71 -20.05 -20.17
C LEU A 350 -27.55 -19.97 -18.66
N THR A 351 -26.78 -20.90 -18.10
CA THR A 351 -26.36 -20.88 -16.68
C THR A 351 -24.85 -21.05 -16.59
N ASP A 352 -24.18 -20.14 -15.88
CA ASP A 352 -22.72 -20.19 -15.67
C ASP A 352 -22.31 -20.89 -14.36
N ALA A 353 -21.01 -21.05 -14.17
CA ALA A 353 -20.43 -21.68 -12.97
C ALA A 353 -20.59 -20.86 -11.68
N ASP A 354 -20.89 -19.55 -11.77
CA ASP A 354 -21.11 -18.67 -10.63
C ASP A 354 -22.60 -18.63 -10.21
N GLY A 355 -23.47 -19.34 -10.94
CA GLY A 355 -24.90 -19.45 -10.67
C GLY A 355 -25.75 -18.37 -11.33
N ASN A 356 -25.20 -17.57 -12.26
CA ASN A 356 -26.00 -16.62 -13.02
C ASN A 356 -26.80 -17.37 -14.09
N THR A 357 -28.09 -17.08 -14.17
CA THR A 357 -29.00 -17.68 -15.16
C THR A 357 -29.71 -16.58 -15.93
N VAL A 358 -29.70 -16.68 -17.26
CA VAL A 358 -30.40 -15.74 -18.16
C VAL A 358 -31.21 -16.49 -19.21
N THR A 359 -32.23 -15.83 -19.73
CA THR A 359 -33.05 -16.35 -20.82
C THR A 359 -33.14 -15.34 -21.97
N ALA A 360 -32.88 -15.80 -23.18
CA ALA A 360 -33.11 -15.08 -24.42
C ALA A 360 -34.27 -15.70 -25.19
N PHE A 361 -34.98 -14.84 -25.92
CA PHE A 361 -36.08 -15.19 -26.80
C PHE A 361 -35.70 -14.81 -28.23
N GLY A 362 -36.12 -15.62 -29.20
CA GLY A 362 -35.88 -15.42 -30.63
C GLY A 362 -37.19 -15.49 -31.41
N GLU A 363 -37.07 -15.54 -32.73
CA GLU A 363 -38.23 -15.58 -33.64
C GLU A 363 -39.12 -16.81 -33.42
N ILE A 364 -40.39 -16.72 -33.81
CA ILE A 364 -41.32 -17.85 -33.81
C ILE A 364 -41.00 -18.74 -35.03
N PRO A 365 -40.69 -20.03 -34.85
CA PRO A 365 -40.33 -20.92 -35.94
C PRO A 365 -41.56 -21.21 -36.81
N GLN A 366 -41.35 -21.25 -38.13
CA GLN A 366 -42.42 -21.49 -39.10
C GLN A 366 -42.53 -22.98 -39.44
N SER A 367 -43.70 -23.37 -39.94
CA SER A 367 -43.89 -24.72 -40.52
C SER A 367 -43.00 -24.86 -41.76
N ALA A 368 -42.26 -25.96 -41.88
CA ALA A 368 -41.44 -26.18 -43.06
C ALA A 368 -42.28 -26.42 -44.32
N VAL A 369 -41.96 -25.71 -45.40
CA VAL A 369 -42.56 -25.90 -46.73
C VAL A 369 -41.64 -26.78 -47.60
N ASP A 370 -40.33 -26.47 -47.67
CA ASP A 370 -39.35 -27.24 -48.48
C ASP A 370 -38.17 -27.82 -47.67
N HIS A 371 -37.75 -27.16 -46.59
CA HIS A 371 -36.59 -27.54 -45.79
C HIS A 371 -36.85 -27.46 -44.28
N THR A 372 -36.69 -28.60 -43.61
CA THR A 372 -36.82 -28.76 -42.15
C THR A 372 -35.44 -28.62 -41.48
N ILE A 373 -35.37 -27.91 -40.35
CA ILE A 373 -34.16 -27.88 -39.53
C ILE A 373 -33.99 -29.23 -38.81
N THR A 374 -32.83 -29.86 -38.93
CA THR A 374 -32.54 -31.09 -38.17
C THR A 374 -32.00 -30.77 -36.79
N TRP A 375 -32.16 -31.69 -35.85
CA TRP A 375 -31.63 -31.56 -34.49
C TRP A 375 -30.11 -31.34 -34.51
N GLU A 376 -29.37 -32.10 -35.31
CA GLU A 376 -27.91 -32.00 -35.41
C GLU A 376 -27.47 -30.63 -35.91
N ARG A 377 -28.20 -30.10 -36.91
CA ARG A 377 -27.89 -28.79 -37.49
C ARG A 377 -28.20 -27.67 -36.50
N ALA A 378 -29.32 -27.74 -35.79
CA ALA A 378 -29.65 -26.78 -34.74
C ALA A 378 -28.64 -26.84 -33.59
N TYR A 379 -28.33 -28.04 -33.09
CA TYR A 379 -27.36 -28.29 -32.04
C TYR A 379 -25.98 -27.74 -32.40
N ALA A 380 -25.50 -28.01 -33.63
CA ALA A 380 -24.22 -27.54 -34.11
C ALA A 380 -24.13 -26.01 -34.18
N GLN A 381 -25.20 -25.29 -34.51
CA GLN A 381 -25.17 -23.81 -34.54
C GLN A 381 -25.27 -23.20 -33.13
N LEU A 382 -26.12 -23.76 -32.27
CA LEU A 382 -26.28 -23.30 -30.90
C LEU A 382 -25.04 -23.59 -30.03
N SER A 383 -24.22 -24.56 -30.42
CA SER A 383 -22.97 -24.91 -29.73
C SER A 383 -21.76 -24.02 -30.09
N LYS A 384 -21.87 -23.14 -31.09
CA LYS A 384 -20.74 -22.32 -31.57
C LYS A 384 -20.60 -21.01 -30.81
N PHE A 385 -19.93 -21.06 -29.66
CA PHE A 385 -19.69 -19.85 -28.84
C PHE A 385 -18.60 -18.95 -29.43
N GLY A 386 -17.67 -19.47 -30.24
CA GLY A 386 -16.74 -18.66 -31.03
C GLY A 386 -15.80 -17.80 -30.17
N SER A 387 -15.82 -16.48 -30.39
CA SER A 387 -14.95 -15.50 -29.71
C SER A 387 -15.50 -14.99 -28.37
N VAL A 388 -16.70 -15.40 -27.96
CA VAL A 388 -17.22 -15.00 -26.64
C VAL A 388 -16.44 -15.74 -25.54
N PRO A 389 -16.27 -15.14 -24.36
CA PRO A 389 -15.45 -15.71 -23.28
C PRO A 389 -16.13 -16.84 -22.50
N PHE A 390 -16.88 -17.69 -23.20
CA PHE A 390 -17.62 -18.81 -22.62
C PHE A 390 -17.22 -20.13 -23.29
N ARG A 391 -17.13 -21.18 -22.48
CA ARG A 391 -16.95 -22.56 -22.92
C ARG A 391 -18.20 -23.35 -22.57
N LEU A 392 -18.90 -23.84 -23.59
CA LEU A 392 -20.05 -24.70 -23.42
C LEU A 392 -19.63 -26.04 -22.78
N THR A 393 -20.26 -26.40 -21.69
CA THR A 393 -20.05 -27.68 -20.97
C THR A 393 -21.15 -28.70 -21.22
N GLY A 394 -22.31 -28.25 -21.72
CA GLY A 394 -23.42 -29.10 -22.14
C GLY A 394 -24.57 -28.27 -22.72
N LEU A 395 -25.26 -28.82 -23.71
CA LEU A 395 -26.46 -28.24 -24.33
C LEU A 395 -27.59 -29.26 -24.31
N LYS A 396 -28.72 -28.90 -23.71
CA LYS A 396 -29.98 -29.65 -23.80
C LYS A 396 -30.88 -28.97 -24.83
N LEU A 397 -31.17 -29.65 -25.94
CA LEU A 397 -31.97 -29.10 -27.03
C LEU A 397 -33.28 -29.88 -27.19
N GLN A 398 -34.41 -29.18 -27.06
CA GLN A 398 -35.74 -29.67 -27.42
C GLN A 398 -36.18 -28.99 -28.73
N LEU A 399 -36.34 -29.78 -29.78
CA LEU A 399 -36.75 -29.34 -31.11
C LEU A 399 -37.99 -30.12 -31.55
N GLU A 400 -39.07 -29.43 -31.88
CA GLU A 400 -40.27 -30.03 -32.50
C GLU A 400 -40.03 -30.30 -33.99
N ASP A 401 -40.52 -31.45 -34.48
CA ASP A 401 -40.34 -31.88 -35.87
C ASP A 401 -41.10 -31.00 -36.88
N GLY A 402 -40.57 -30.93 -38.10
CA GLY A 402 -41.23 -30.25 -39.22
C GLY A 402 -41.21 -28.72 -39.16
N LEU A 403 -40.26 -28.14 -38.42
CA LEU A 403 -40.04 -26.69 -38.34
C LEU A 403 -38.99 -26.22 -39.36
N SER A 404 -39.19 -25.03 -39.92
CA SER A 404 -38.16 -24.28 -40.65
C SER A 404 -37.65 -23.14 -39.79
N VAL A 405 -36.35 -23.18 -39.49
CA VAL A 405 -35.67 -22.16 -38.69
C VAL A 405 -34.43 -21.67 -39.43
N PRO A 406 -34.37 -20.38 -39.79
CA PRO A 406 -33.17 -19.81 -40.38
C PRO A 406 -31.95 -19.95 -39.47
N ILE A 407 -30.79 -20.27 -40.05
CA ILE A 407 -29.52 -20.34 -39.30
C ILE A 407 -29.16 -18.97 -38.69
N SER A 408 -29.53 -17.89 -39.36
CA SER A 408 -29.41 -16.51 -38.84
C SER A 408 -30.20 -16.32 -37.54
N ALA A 409 -31.39 -16.89 -37.43
CA ALA A 409 -32.24 -16.80 -36.25
C ALA A 409 -31.65 -17.57 -35.06
N LEU A 410 -31.14 -18.79 -35.28
CA LEU A 410 -30.41 -19.55 -34.25
C LEU A 410 -29.15 -18.81 -33.76
N ASN A 411 -28.41 -18.20 -34.70
CA ASN A 411 -27.24 -17.40 -34.38
C ASN A 411 -27.59 -16.11 -33.64
N ALA A 412 -28.72 -15.47 -33.95
CA ALA A 412 -29.22 -14.32 -33.22
C ALA A 412 -29.60 -14.71 -31.78
N LEU A 413 -30.41 -15.77 -31.60
CA LEU A 413 -30.80 -16.27 -30.28
C LEU A 413 -29.60 -16.57 -29.39
N ARG A 414 -28.60 -17.30 -29.90
CA ARG A 414 -27.36 -17.61 -29.17
C ARG A 414 -26.59 -16.34 -28.80
N ARG A 415 -26.44 -15.39 -29.73
CA ARG A 415 -25.73 -14.13 -29.46
C ARG A 415 -26.42 -13.32 -28.37
N THR A 416 -27.74 -13.16 -28.46
CA THR A 416 -28.55 -12.48 -27.45
C THR A 416 -28.44 -13.17 -26.08
N ALA A 417 -28.46 -14.50 -26.05
CA ALA A 417 -28.28 -15.25 -24.79
C ALA A 417 -26.89 -14.97 -24.17
N CYS A 418 -25.83 -15.00 -24.98
CA CYS A 418 -24.48 -14.67 -24.53
C CYS A 418 -24.36 -13.22 -24.06
N GLU A 419 -24.94 -12.26 -24.78
CA GLU A 419 -24.95 -10.83 -24.41
C GLU A 419 -25.62 -10.60 -23.07
N LYS A 420 -26.83 -11.14 -22.88
CA LYS A 420 -27.54 -11.08 -21.59
C LYS A 420 -26.73 -11.69 -20.45
N LEU A 421 -26.03 -12.81 -20.70
CA LEU A 421 -25.19 -13.42 -19.66
C LEU A 421 -23.98 -12.54 -19.33
N MET A 422 -23.33 -11.94 -20.34
CA MET A 422 -22.24 -10.99 -20.12
C MET A 422 -22.70 -9.78 -19.31
N GLU A 423 -23.87 -9.22 -19.61
CA GLU A 423 -24.48 -8.11 -18.84
C GLU A 423 -24.81 -8.50 -17.41
N CYS A 424 -25.44 -9.67 -17.22
CA CYS A 424 -25.76 -10.21 -15.89
C CYS A 424 -24.49 -10.34 -15.04
N ARG A 425 -23.39 -10.83 -15.63
CA ARG A 425 -22.09 -10.94 -14.95
C ARG A 425 -21.42 -9.61 -14.62
N CYS A 426 -21.81 -8.51 -15.28
CA CYS A 426 -21.31 -7.16 -15.01
C CYS A 426 -22.24 -6.34 -14.10
N THR A 427 -23.41 -6.88 -13.74
CA THR A 427 -24.39 -6.12 -12.97
C THR A 427 -23.90 -5.96 -11.54
N VAL A 428 -23.56 -4.74 -11.17
CA VAL A 428 -23.17 -4.38 -9.80
C VAL A 428 -24.42 -4.42 -8.92
N LYS A 429 -24.44 -5.25 -7.89
CA LYS A 429 -25.48 -5.18 -6.84
C LYS A 429 -25.17 -3.98 -5.96
N THR A 430 -25.55 -2.78 -6.37
CA THR A 430 -25.47 -1.59 -5.52
C THR A 430 -26.52 -1.72 -4.42
N ALA A 431 -26.06 -1.70 -3.16
CA ALA A 431 -26.94 -1.35 -2.06
C ALA A 431 -27.17 0.16 -2.19
N GLY A 432 -28.33 0.54 -2.74
CA GLY A 432 -28.70 1.94 -2.92
C GLY A 432 -28.69 2.67 -1.59
N ASN A 433 -27.64 3.45 -1.35
CA ASN A 433 -27.57 4.41 -0.28
C ASN A 433 -27.19 5.75 -0.90
N GLU A 434 -27.97 6.79 -0.60
CA GLU A 434 -27.65 8.15 -1.01
C GLU A 434 -26.34 8.60 -0.36
N ALA A 435 -25.46 9.17 -1.17
CA ALA A 435 -24.23 9.77 -0.70
C ALA A 435 -24.56 10.92 0.27
N ALA A 436 -24.29 10.72 1.55
CA ALA A 436 -24.44 11.77 2.55
C ALA A 436 -23.44 12.89 2.28
N SER A 437 -23.89 14.14 2.32
CA SER A 437 -23.00 15.31 2.35
C SER A 437 -22.23 15.31 3.68
N ILE A 438 -20.93 15.06 3.64
CA ILE A 438 -20.10 15.03 4.85
C ILE A 438 -19.23 16.26 4.89
N GLY A 439 -19.66 17.26 5.66
CA GLY A 439 -18.80 18.31 6.17
C GLY A 439 -18.38 17.97 7.59
N TYR A 440 -17.09 18.10 7.91
CA TYR A 440 -16.66 18.20 9.30
C TYR A 440 -16.62 19.68 9.67
N ILE A 441 -17.44 20.09 10.64
CA ILE A 441 -17.27 21.41 11.27
C ILE A 441 -16.12 21.28 12.26
N ILE A 442 -14.94 21.74 11.86
CA ILE A 442 -13.79 21.79 12.74
C ILE A 442 -13.87 23.10 13.49
N SER A 443 -14.35 23.06 14.73
CA SER A 443 -14.25 24.21 15.63
C SER A 443 -12.78 24.40 16.02
N PRO A 444 -12.20 25.60 15.87
CA PRO A 444 -10.86 25.86 16.35
C PRO A 444 -10.85 25.69 17.87
N GLY A 445 -10.11 24.70 18.38
CA GLY A 445 -9.79 24.65 19.80
C GLY A 445 -8.91 25.83 20.17
N ASP A 446 -9.27 26.55 21.24
CA ASP A 446 -8.33 27.48 21.84
C ASP A 446 -7.12 26.66 22.34
N SER A 447 -5.94 27.08 21.92
CA SER A 447 -4.73 26.33 22.25
C SER A 447 -3.55 27.25 22.42
N ARG A 448 -2.71 26.93 23.39
CA ARG A 448 -1.48 27.66 23.71
C ARG A 448 -0.32 27.23 22.79
N GLU A 449 0.68 28.08 22.71
CA GLU A 449 1.97 27.70 22.10
C GLU A 449 2.69 26.69 22.99
N GLU A 450 3.31 25.67 22.39
CA GLU A 450 4.08 24.65 23.13
C GLU A 450 5.39 24.31 22.42
N LEU A 451 6.47 24.28 23.19
CA LEU A 451 7.77 23.76 22.76
C LEU A 451 7.89 22.30 23.19
N CYS A 452 7.89 21.40 22.22
CA CYS A 452 8.10 19.98 22.44
C CYS A 452 9.50 19.58 21.98
N VAL A 453 10.14 18.64 22.67
CA VAL A 453 11.47 18.16 22.31
C VAL A 453 11.53 16.65 22.35
N SER A 454 12.19 16.03 21.38
CA SER A 454 12.54 14.60 21.39
C SER A 454 14.05 14.44 21.53
N VAL A 455 14.47 13.47 22.34
CA VAL A 455 15.87 13.15 22.62
C VAL A 455 16.15 11.66 22.42
N ARG A 456 17.42 11.27 22.33
CA ARG A 456 17.84 9.85 22.26
C ARG A 456 18.74 9.42 23.41
N THR A 457 19.42 10.34 24.07
CA THR A 457 20.34 10.04 25.18
C THR A 457 19.94 10.77 26.45
N LEU A 458 20.39 10.22 27.59
CA LEU A 458 20.14 10.84 28.89
C LEU A 458 20.83 12.21 29.03
N GLU A 459 22.00 12.38 28.40
CA GLU A 459 22.72 13.65 28.38
C GLU A 459 21.95 14.73 27.62
N GLN A 460 21.38 14.40 26.46
CA GLN A 460 20.49 15.30 25.72
C GLN A 460 19.26 15.66 26.56
N ALA A 461 18.64 14.67 27.22
CA ALA A 461 17.48 14.90 28.07
C ALA A 461 17.79 15.91 29.19
N ARG A 462 18.88 15.69 29.95
CA ARG A 462 19.28 16.56 31.06
C ARG A 462 19.59 17.99 30.61
N ALA A 463 20.24 18.13 29.46
CA ALA A 463 20.58 19.43 28.90
C ALA A 463 19.33 20.21 28.47
N VAL A 464 18.39 19.56 27.78
CA VAL A 464 17.15 20.20 27.34
C VAL A 464 16.22 20.53 28.52
N LEU A 465 16.20 19.73 29.58
CA LEU A 465 15.38 20.00 30.77
C LEU A 465 15.73 21.34 31.45
N GLN A 466 16.94 21.88 31.25
CA GLN A 466 17.31 23.23 31.72
C GLN A 466 16.54 24.35 31.01
N ILE A 467 16.00 24.08 29.81
CA ILE A 467 15.23 25.03 29.00
C ILE A 467 13.71 24.94 29.29
N GLU A 468 13.32 24.02 30.19
CA GLU A 468 11.93 23.75 30.58
C GLU A 468 10.98 23.62 29.38
N PRO A 469 11.20 22.68 28.43
CA PRO A 469 10.23 22.43 27.36
C PRO A 469 8.87 22.06 27.94
N ASP A 470 7.80 22.33 27.20
CA ASP A 470 6.44 21.96 27.60
C ASP A 470 6.29 20.44 27.65
N LYS A 471 6.88 19.74 26.67
CA LYS A 471 6.91 18.28 26.58
C LYS A 471 8.29 17.77 26.19
N LEU A 472 8.72 16.69 26.83
CA LEU A 472 9.94 15.97 26.48
C LEU A 472 9.60 14.51 26.12
N TYR A 473 9.74 14.17 24.85
CA TYR A 473 9.63 12.81 24.34
C TYR A 473 10.94 12.04 24.57
N VAL A 474 10.87 10.98 25.37
CA VAL A 474 12.04 10.21 25.82
C VAL A 474 11.85 8.74 25.46
N PRO A 475 12.81 8.10 24.75
CA PRO A 475 12.72 6.69 24.39
C PRO A 475 12.57 5.75 25.59
N LEU A 476 11.82 4.68 25.39
CA LEU A 476 11.52 3.67 26.41
C LEU A 476 12.78 3.13 27.12
N TYR A 477 13.90 2.94 26.40
CA TYR A 477 15.15 2.43 26.99
C TYR A 477 15.87 3.38 27.96
N ILE A 478 15.50 4.66 28.05
CA ILE A 478 16.12 5.63 28.98
C ILE A 478 15.14 6.38 29.87
N VAL A 479 13.82 6.33 29.61
CA VAL A 479 12.83 7.14 30.33
C VAL A 479 12.80 6.86 31.84
N ASP A 480 13.02 5.60 32.27
CA ASP A 480 13.05 5.23 33.69
C ASP A 480 14.13 6.00 34.48
N LYS A 481 15.21 6.41 33.80
CA LYS A 481 16.32 7.17 34.42
C LYS A 481 15.95 8.62 34.71
N LEU A 482 14.77 9.07 34.30
CA LEU A 482 14.22 10.40 34.58
C LEU A 482 13.04 10.37 35.56
N SER A 483 12.76 9.23 36.18
CA SER A 483 11.66 9.05 37.15
C SER A 483 11.72 10.01 38.35
N ALA A 484 12.90 10.45 38.75
CA ALA A 484 13.10 11.40 39.85
C ALA A 484 12.93 12.88 39.45
N PHE A 485 12.65 13.19 38.18
CA PHE A 485 12.46 14.57 37.73
C PHE A 485 11.12 15.14 38.24
N THR A 486 11.16 16.31 38.88
CA THR A 486 10.00 16.97 39.51
C THR A 486 9.67 18.35 38.91
N GLY A 487 10.23 18.69 37.75
CA GLY A 487 10.00 20.00 37.10
C GLY A 487 8.68 20.09 36.32
N LYS A 488 8.47 21.24 35.66
CA LYS A 488 7.22 21.56 34.93
C LYS A 488 7.07 20.81 33.60
N THR A 489 8.16 20.30 33.04
CA THR A 489 8.15 19.57 31.77
C THR A 489 7.40 18.26 31.88
N GLU A 490 6.43 18.04 31.00
CA GLU A 490 5.75 16.76 30.88
C GLU A 490 6.66 15.75 30.14
N ILE A 491 7.08 14.69 30.83
CA ILE A 491 7.87 13.61 30.22
C ILE A 491 6.94 12.58 29.60
N ILE A 492 7.14 12.30 28.31
CA ILE A 492 6.33 11.38 27.51
C ILE A 492 7.22 10.27 26.97
N THR A 493 6.83 9.02 27.19
CA THR A 493 7.56 7.87 26.62
C THR A 493 7.38 7.83 25.11
N SER A 494 8.48 7.75 24.38
CA SER A 494 8.50 7.53 22.93
C SER A 494 8.74 6.06 22.64
N LEU A 495 7.80 5.42 21.93
CA LEU A 495 7.98 4.04 21.49
C LEU A 495 8.84 3.96 20.22
N PRO A 496 9.48 2.81 19.96
CA PRO A 496 10.10 2.56 18.68
C PRO A 496 9.10 2.70 17.54
N ALA A 497 9.57 3.18 16.37
CA ALA A 497 8.73 3.38 15.20
C ALA A 497 8.00 2.11 14.72
N ILE A 498 8.61 0.95 14.95
CA ILE A 498 8.10 -0.38 14.58
C ILE A 498 8.17 -1.27 15.83
N VAL A 499 7.04 -1.87 16.19
CA VAL A 499 6.91 -2.81 17.31
C VAL A 499 6.19 -4.05 16.78
N GLU A 500 6.97 -5.09 16.50
CA GLU A 500 6.49 -6.39 16.02
C GLU A 500 5.88 -7.22 17.18
N ASN A 501 5.11 -8.26 16.86
CA ASN A 501 4.37 -9.06 17.85
C ASN A 501 5.27 -9.62 18.98
N ASP A 502 6.49 -10.05 18.64
CA ASP A 502 7.48 -10.58 19.59
C ASP A 502 8.03 -9.53 20.56
N LYS A 503 7.63 -8.26 20.39
CA LYS A 503 8.05 -7.10 21.18
C LYS A 503 6.88 -6.36 21.81
N GLU A 504 5.67 -6.92 21.82
CA GLU A 504 4.51 -6.26 22.46
C GLU A 504 4.71 -6.02 23.97
N ILE A 505 5.61 -6.78 24.62
CA ILE A 505 6.00 -6.55 26.02
C ILE A 505 6.48 -5.10 26.28
N LEU A 506 6.96 -4.40 25.25
CA LEU A 506 7.34 -2.99 25.35
C LEU A 506 6.15 -2.08 25.72
N TYR A 507 4.92 -2.45 25.35
CA TYR A 507 3.72 -1.68 25.70
C TYR A 507 3.40 -1.75 27.20
N GLU A 508 3.77 -2.83 27.88
CA GLU A 508 3.53 -3.00 29.32
C GLU A 508 4.56 -2.23 30.17
N ARG A 509 5.69 -1.88 29.57
CA ARG A 509 6.81 -1.22 30.24
C ARG A 509 6.74 0.30 30.21
N VAL A 510 5.69 0.90 29.64
CA VAL A 510 5.54 2.36 29.52
C VAL A 510 5.33 2.98 30.91
N PRO A 511 6.28 3.75 31.46
CA PRO A 511 6.18 4.25 32.84
C PRO A 511 5.46 5.60 32.96
N THR A 512 5.24 6.30 31.84
CA THR A 512 4.68 7.67 31.83
C THR A 512 3.18 7.66 31.53
N LYS A 513 2.48 8.72 31.97
CA LYS A 513 1.05 8.91 31.66
C LYS A 513 0.80 9.11 30.16
N GLY A 514 1.68 9.84 29.47
CA GLY A 514 1.62 10.03 28.02
C GLY A 514 2.53 9.07 27.27
N VAL A 515 2.15 8.70 26.04
CA VAL A 515 2.98 7.89 25.14
C VAL A 515 2.90 8.36 23.69
N LEU A 516 4.03 8.45 23.00
CA LEU A 516 4.13 8.78 21.58
C LEU A 516 4.18 7.48 20.74
N CYS A 517 3.22 7.32 19.85
CA CYS A 517 3.01 6.14 19.01
C CYS A 517 3.14 6.46 17.52
N SER A 518 3.86 5.60 16.79
CA SER A 518 4.07 5.75 15.34
C SER A 518 3.18 4.86 14.47
N SER A 519 2.27 4.08 15.06
CA SER A 519 1.34 3.22 14.32
C SER A 519 -0.03 3.12 15.01
N PRO A 520 -1.12 2.88 14.25
CA PRO A 520 -2.44 2.65 14.82
C PRO A 520 -2.49 1.43 15.76
N GLY A 521 -1.67 0.40 15.49
CA GLY A 521 -1.59 -0.78 16.35
C GLY A 521 -1.02 -0.46 17.73
N ALA A 522 0.06 0.32 17.80
CA ALA A 522 0.63 0.76 19.07
C ALA A 522 -0.36 1.62 19.88
N ALA A 523 -1.05 2.55 19.19
CA ALA A 523 -2.08 3.37 19.81
C ALA A 523 -3.22 2.52 20.38
N ALA A 524 -3.74 1.57 19.61
CA ALA A 524 -4.83 0.68 20.04
C ALA A 524 -4.47 -0.16 21.28
N ARG A 525 -3.20 -0.51 21.49
CA ARG A 525 -2.78 -1.25 22.68
C ARG A 525 -2.70 -0.39 23.92
N LEU A 526 -2.50 0.92 23.79
CA LEU A 526 -2.23 1.84 24.91
C LEU A 526 -3.40 2.78 25.21
N GLU A 527 -4.35 2.90 24.29
CA GLU A 527 -5.62 3.59 24.49
C GLU A 527 -6.32 3.07 25.77
N GLY A 528 -6.92 3.99 26.53
CA GLY A 528 -7.55 3.71 27.83
C GLY A 528 -6.59 3.58 29.02
N ARG A 529 -5.29 3.37 28.79
CA ARG A 529 -4.26 3.30 29.85
C ARG A 529 -3.34 4.52 29.89
N HIS A 530 -3.08 5.11 28.73
CA HIS A 530 -2.20 6.26 28.56
C HIS A 530 -2.84 7.33 27.67
N THR A 531 -2.40 8.57 27.81
CA THR A 531 -2.67 9.62 26.83
C THR A 531 -1.83 9.35 25.58
N VAL A 532 -2.48 9.03 24.46
CA VAL A 532 -1.76 8.66 23.23
C VAL A 532 -1.52 9.87 22.34
N TYR A 533 -0.25 10.11 22.02
CA TYR A 533 0.21 11.10 21.03
C TYR A 533 0.60 10.38 19.75
N GLY A 534 0.18 10.89 18.60
CA GLY A 534 0.48 10.34 17.28
C GLY A 534 1.71 10.97 16.69
N ASP A 535 2.69 10.16 16.32
CA ASP A 535 3.91 10.61 15.66
C ASP A 535 3.68 10.90 14.17
N TRP A 536 4.60 11.66 13.55
CA TRP A 536 4.51 12.06 12.14
C TRP A 536 4.46 10.88 11.17
N ARG A 537 4.90 9.70 11.63
CA ARG A 537 4.87 8.41 10.93
C ARG A 537 3.47 7.87 10.66
N LEU A 538 2.44 8.43 11.30
CA LEU A 538 1.04 8.21 10.95
C LEU A 538 0.65 8.88 9.63
N ASN A 539 1.55 9.66 9.01
CA ASN A 539 1.37 10.27 7.70
C ASN A 539 0.13 11.19 7.62
N VAL A 540 -0.14 11.95 8.68
CA VAL A 540 -1.27 12.90 8.71
C VAL A 540 -0.98 14.07 7.77
N TYR A 541 -1.80 14.19 6.72
CA TYR A 541 -1.60 15.12 5.59
C TYR A 541 -2.74 16.13 5.39
N ASN A 542 -3.92 15.86 5.95
CA ASN A 542 -5.12 16.68 5.79
C ASN A 542 -5.92 16.69 7.09
N SER A 543 -6.89 17.61 7.18
CA SER A 543 -7.68 17.83 8.38
C SER A 543 -8.59 16.63 8.71
N PHE A 544 -9.05 15.91 7.69
CA PHE A 544 -9.86 14.70 7.84
C PHE A 544 -9.07 13.57 8.51
N ALA A 545 -7.81 13.37 8.12
CA ALA A 545 -6.92 12.39 8.75
C ALA A 545 -6.63 12.76 10.21
N ALA A 546 -6.37 14.05 10.49
CA ALA A 546 -6.15 14.51 11.87
C ALA A 546 -7.40 14.34 12.74
N HIS A 547 -8.57 14.66 12.22
CA HIS A 547 -9.85 14.45 12.89
C HIS A 547 -10.11 12.97 13.15
N PHE A 548 -9.90 12.12 12.15
CA PHE A 548 -10.05 10.68 12.28
C PHE A 548 -9.17 10.12 13.39
N CYS A 549 -7.91 10.56 13.49
CA CYS A 549 -7.02 10.17 14.59
C CYS A 549 -7.61 10.59 15.95
N ARG A 550 -8.14 11.80 16.07
CA ARG A 550 -8.77 12.27 17.33
C ARG A 550 -9.97 11.42 17.74
N GLU A 551 -10.85 11.09 16.78
CA GLU A 551 -11.98 10.17 17.00
C GLU A 551 -11.53 8.76 17.41
N ASN A 552 -10.26 8.42 17.19
CA ASN A 552 -9.66 7.13 17.47
C ASN A 552 -8.57 7.19 18.55
N GLY A 553 -8.76 8.06 19.55
CA GLY A 553 -8.01 8.02 20.81
C GLY A 553 -6.71 8.82 20.84
N PHE A 554 -6.35 9.51 19.75
CA PHE A 554 -5.17 10.36 19.74
C PHE A 554 -5.48 11.73 20.35
N ALA A 555 -4.79 12.09 21.43
CA ALA A 555 -4.89 13.41 22.06
C ALA A 555 -4.28 14.52 21.18
N ARG A 556 -3.30 14.17 20.35
CA ARG A 556 -2.62 15.05 19.41
C ARG A 556 -1.93 14.22 18.34
N VAL A 557 -1.77 14.78 17.15
CA VAL A 557 -0.95 14.20 16.08
C VAL A 557 0.14 15.17 15.62
N THR A 558 1.27 14.64 15.19
CA THR A 558 2.30 15.38 14.47
C THR A 558 2.01 15.30 12.97
N LEU A 559 2.01 16.45 12.30
CA LEU A 559 1.79 16.53 10.85
C LEU A 559 2.99 15.96 10.07
N SER A 560 2.72 15.49 8.86
CA SER A 560 3.75 15.01 7.94
C SER A 560 4.80 16.11 7.64
N PRO A 561 6.11 15.79 7.68
CA PRO A 561 7.18 16.73 7.31
C PRO A 561 7.22 17.10 5.82
N GLU A 562 6.36 16.48 5.01
CA GLU A 562 6.25 16.75 3.58
C GLU A 562 5.31 17.92 3.25
N LEU A 563 4.51 18.40 4.21
CA LEU A 563 3.62 19.54 4.02
C LEU A 563 4.39 20.87 3.93
N ASN A 564 3.94 21.75 3.05
CA ASN A 564 4.40 23.13 3.00
C ASN A 564 3.55 24.08 3.86
N LEU A 565 3.98 25.33 4.00
CA LEU A 565 3.29 26.33 4.82
C LEU A 565 1.84 26.61 4.36
N HIS A 566 1.60 26.68 3.05
CA HIS A 566 0.25 26.89 2.51
C HIS A 566 -0.66 25.68 2.78
N GLU A 567 -0.13 24.47 2.61
CA GLU A 567 -0.84 23.22 2.88
C GLU A 567 -1.17 23.07 4.37
N ILE A 568 -0.27 23.51 5.27
CA ILE A 568 -0.54 23.55 6.72
C ILE A 568 -1.63 24.59 7.03
N ALA A 569 -1.55 25.78 6.47
CA ALA A 569 -2.56 26.82 6.67
C ALA A 569 -3.97 26.37 6.22
N ALA A 570 -4.04 25.59 5.12
CA ALA A 570 -5.29 25.03 4.61
C ALA A 570 -5.97 24.05 5.57
N LEU A 571 -5.27 23.54 6.60
CA LEU A 571 -5.86 22.67 7.62
C LEU A 571 -6.75 23.45 8.62
N GLY A 572 -6.71 24.78 8.61
CA GLY A 572 -7.50 25.63 9.51
C GLY A 572 -7.16 25.39 10.97
N GLY A 573 -8.18 25.28 11.83
CA GLY A 573 -8.01 25.08 13.28
C GLY A 573 -7.18 23.85 13.67
N VAL A 574 -7.16 22.81 12.81
CA VAL A 574 -6.33 21.61 13.02
C VAL A 574 -4.85 21.95 13.12
N ALA A 575 -4.36 22.93 12.34
CA ALA A 575 -2.95 23.32 12.37
C ALA A 575 -2.50 23.78 13.77
N GLY A 576 -3.39 24.44 14.52
CA GLY A 576 -3.11 24.87 15.89
C GLY A 576 -3.12 23.75 16.91
N GLU A 577 -3.88 22.69 16.68
CA GLU A 577 -4.00 21.54 17.56
C GLU A 577 -2.91 20.49 17.31
N SER A 578 -2.47 20.38 16.06
CA SER A 578 -1.40 19.48 15.64
C SER A 578 -0.01 20.05 15.97
N GLU A 579 0.96 19.14 15.98
CA GLU A 579 2.37 19.46 16.18
C GLU A 579 3.12 19.40 14.84
N VAL A 580 4.13 20.25 14.66
CA VAL A 580 5.00 20.27 13.47
C VAL A 580 6.46 20.13 13.88
N ILE A 581 7.25 19.33 13.15
CA ILE A 581 8.70 19.27 13.38
C ILE A 581 9.34 20.56 12.84
N ALA A 582 10.00 21.31 13.72
CA ALA A 582 10.66 22.57 13.37
C ALA A 582 12.19 22.44 13.35
N TYR A 583 12.76 21.42 14.01
CA TYR A 583 14.20 21.18 14.05
C TYR A 583 14.55 19.68 14.00
N GLY A 584 15.73 19.39 13.44
CA GLY A 584 16.42 18.10 13.61
C GLY A 584 16.70 17.39 12.30
N ARG A 585 17.59 16.40 12.33
CA ARG A 585 17.84 15.53 11.17
C ARG A 585 16.65 14.60 10.95
N LEU A 586 15.84 14.89 9.94
CA LEU A 586 14.64 14.10 9.62
C LEU A 586 15.02 12.64 9.30
N PRO A 587 14.37 11.64 9.91
CA PRO A 587 14.54 10.25 9.53
C PRO A 587 14.02 9.99 8.11
N LEU A 588 14.90 9.54 7.21
CA LEU A 588 14.59 9.27 5.82
C LEU A 588 14.04 7.86 5.60
N MET A 589 14.58 6.87 6.33
CA MET A 589 14.20 5.46 6.22
C MET A 589 14.29 4.78 7.59
N VAL A 590 13.40 3.83 7.84
CA VAL A 590 13.52 2.83 8.92
C VAL A 590 13.59 1.45 8.28
N MET A 591 14.61 0.67 8.63
CA MET A 591 14.99 -0.55 7.91
C MET A 591 15.07 -1.74 8.87
N LYS A 592 14.45 -2.86 8.49
CA LYS A 592 14.60 -4.14 9.20
C LYS A 592 15.93 -4.81 8.88
N ASN A 593 16.30 -4.84 7.60
CA ASN A 593 17.63 -5.30 7.19
C ASN A 593 18.67 -4.20 7.50
N CYS A 594 19.46 -4.39 8.57
CA CYS A 594 20.46 -3.42 8.99
C CYS A 594 21.59 -3.27 7.96
N VAL A 595 21.81 -2.04 7.47
CA VAL A 595 22.82 -1.76 6.43
C VAL A 595 24.23 -2.00 6.95
N ILE A 596 24.49 -1.66 8.22
CA ILE A 596 25.78 -1.89 8.88
C ILE A 596 26.08 -3.39 8.86
N ARG A 597 25.22 -4.22 9.45
CA ARG A 597 25.41 -5.68 9.51
C ARG A 597 25.46 -6.32 8.13
N ALA A 598 24.65 -5.86 7.18
CA ALA A 598 24.66 -6.39 5.81
C ALA A 598 25.97 -6.12 5.07
N CYS A 599 26.69 -5.04 5.43
CA CYS A 599 27.94 -4.64 4.80
C CYS A 599 29.19 -5.12 5.55
N SER A 600 29.21 -5.05 6.88
CA SER A 600 30.38 -5.37 7.72
C SER A 600 30.33 -6.77 8.34
N GLY A 601 29.16 -7.41 8.40
CA GLY A 601 28.94 -8.63 9.18
C GLY A 601 28.79 -8.41 10.69
N ALA A 602 29.15 -7.22 11.21
CA ALA A 602 29.12 -6.89 12.63
C ALA A 602 27.83 -6.16 13.05
N CYS A 603 27.50 -6.21 14.34
CA CYS A 603 26.39 -5.46 14.90
C CYS A 603 26.82 -4.02 15.20
N GLY A 604 26.09 -3.02 14.69
CA GLY A 604 26.34 -1.61 15.02
C GLY A 604 25.57 -1.10 16.25
N LYS A 605 24.98 -1.97 17.08
CA LYS A 605 24.27 -1.53 18.29
C LYS A 605 25.28 -0.99 19.31
N GLY A 606 25.01 0.18 19.86
CA GLY A 606 25.92 0.86 20.80
C GLY A 606 27.08 1.59 20.11
N GLU A 607 27.36 1.30 18.85
CA GLU A 607 28.36 1.99 18.04
C GLU A 607 27.69 3.15 17.25
N GLY A 608 27.85 4.37 17.75
CA GLY A 608 27.43 5.58 17.03
C GLY A 608 28.44 5.99 15.96
N GLY A 609 28.00 6.72 14.92
CA GLY A 609 28.90 7.38 13.97
C GLY A 609 29.04 6.75 12.59
N TYR A 610 28.39 5.60 12.34
CA TYR A 610 28.25 5.06 10.99
C TYR A 610 27.50 6.02 10.07
N ARG A 611 27.93 6.09 8.80
CA ARG A 611 27.33 6.99 7.80
C ARG A 611 27.40 6.44 6.39
N LEU A 612 26.36 6.73 5.60
CA LEU A 612 26.38 6.51 4.15
C LEU A 612 26.82 7.79 3.46
N VAL A 613 27.78 7.68 2.56
CA VAL A 613 28.25 8.79 1.74
C VAL A 613 27.74 8.59 0.31
N ASP A 614 27.05 9.59 -0.22
CA ASP A 614 26.55 9.53 -1.60
C ASP A 614 27.57 10.06 -2.63
N ARG A 615 27.19 10.04 -3.91
CA ARG A 615 28.00 10.59 -5.01
C ARG A 615 28.26 12.09 -4.93
N ARG A 616 27.45 12.85 -4.17
CA ARG A 616 27.60 14.29 -3.92
C ARG A 616 28.39 14.58 -2.64
N LYS A 617 29.01 13.56 -2.05
CA LYS A 617 29.76 13.63 -0.79
C LYS A 617 28.92 14.07 0.41
N GLN A 618 27.60 13.94 0.32
CA GLN A 618 26.71 14.15 1.46
C GLN A 618 26.80 12.93 2.37
N GLU A 619 26.92 13.17 3.67
CA GLU A 619 27.01 12.12 4.69
C GLU A 619 25.67 11.97 5.41
N PHE A 620 25.08 10.78 5.32
CA PHE A 620 23.80 10.43 5.93
C PHE A 620 24.04 9.55 7.16
N PRO A 621 23.81 10.03 8.38
CA PRO A 621 24.04 9.25 9.59
C PRO A 621 23.13 8.02 9.66
N LEU A 622 23.69 6.91 10.16
CA LEU A 622 22.96 5.69 10.47
C LEU A 622 22.83 5.54 11.99
N LEU A 623 21.61 5.29 12.45
CA LEU A 623 21.31 4.99 13.84
C LEU A 623 20.81 3.56 13.98
N CYS A 624 21.15 2.93 15.10
CA CYS A 624 20.57 1.66 15.52
C CYS A 624 19.64 1.93 16.71
N GLU A 625 18.39 1.48 16.58
CA GLU A 625 17.42 1.52 17.68
C GLU A 625 17.66 0.34 18.63
N PRO A 626 17.97 0.61 19.93
CA PRO A 626 18.28 -0.44 20.89
C PRO A 626 17.16 -1.47 21.05
N ASP A 627 15.92 -0.99 21.24
CA ASP A 627 14.75 -1.81 21.57
C ASP A 627 14.22 -2.62 20.38
N SER A 628 14.14 -2.01 19.19
CA SER A 628 13.53 -2.63 18.01
C SER A 628 14.54 -3.32 17.08
N CYS A 629 15.86 -3.12 17.28
CA CYS A 629 16.90 -3.59 16.35
C CYS A 629 16.71 -3.07 14.91
N THR A 630 16.01 -1.95 14.73
CA THR A 630 15.85 -1.30 13.42
C THR A 630 16.98 -0.32 13.15
N ASN A 631 17.38 -0.20 11.89
CA ASN A 631 18.37 0.77 11.45
C ASN A 631 17.66 1.98 10.82
N ILE A 632 17.98 3.19 11.26
CA ILE A 632 17.38 4.44 10.79
C ILE A 632 18.43 5.21 10.00
N LEU A 633 18.08 5.62 8.78
CA LEU A 633 18.88 6.54 7.96
C LEU A 633 18.38 7.96 8.19
N LEU A 634 19.25 8.86 8.62
CA LEU A 634 18.93 10.27 8.84
C LEU A 634 19.29 11.13 7.63
N ASN A 635 18.62 12.27 7.49
CA ASN A 635 19.03 13.29 6.51
C ASN A 635 20.42 13.83 6.84
N ALA A 636 21.17 14.24 5.80
CA ALA A 636 22.53 14.73 5.97
C ALA A 636 22.59 16.01 6.81
N VAL A 637 21.64 16.91 6.59
CA VAL A 637 21.54 18.20 7.28
C VAL A 637 20.25 18.30 8.12
N PRO A 638 20.29 18.99 9.27
CA PRO A 638 19.10 19.21 10.09
C PRO A 638 18.11 20.18 9.41
N LEU A 639 16.83 19.96 9.68
CA LEU A 639 15.80 20.98 9.53
C LEU A 639 16.04 22.10 10.55
N TYR A 640 15.83 23.35 10.16
CA TYR A 640 15.91 24.50 11.06
C TYR A 640 14.90 25.58 10.66
N MET A 641 14.13 26.09 11.62
CA MET A 641 13.07 27.08 11.46
C MET A 641 13.04 28.16 12.57
N ALA A 642 14.03 28.23 13.47
CA ALA A 642 13.97 29.16 14.62
C ALA A 642 13.85 30.63 14.17
N ASP A 643 14.62 31.03 13.15
CA ASP A 643 14.59 32.36 12.52
C ASP A 643 13.36 32.60 11.62
N LYS A 644 12.48 31.60 11.49
CA LYS A 644 11.28 31.60 10.64
C LYS A 644 10.03 31.12 11.38
N LEU A 645 10.01 31.12 12.72
CA LEU A 645 8.83 30.71 13.49
C LEU A 645 7.60 31.58 13.22
N ALA A 646 7.80 32.87 12.88
CA ALA A 646 6.71 33.75 12.47
C ALA A 646 5.92 33.21 11.27
N ASP A 647 6.57 32.49 10.36
CA ASP A 647 5.92 31.89 9.20
C ASP A 647 5.00 30.74 9.62
N LEU A 648 5.46 29.90 10.56
CA LEU A 648 4.67 28.82 11.14
C LEU A 648 3.45 29.37 11.90
N ARG A 649 3.64 30.42 12.70
CA ARG A 649 2.54 31.11 13.41
C ARG A 649 1.48 31.64 12.46
N ARG A 650 1.89 32.25 11.35
CA ARG A 650 0.96 32.76 10.31
C ARG A 650 0.13 31.64 9.68
N CYS A 651 0.63 30.42 9.65
CA CYS A 651 -0.11 29.23 9.20
C CYS A 651 -0.98 28.61 10.30
N GLY A 652 -1.08 29.23 11.49
CA GLY A 652 -1.86 28.73 12.61
C GLY A 652 -1.14 27.70 13.47
N VAL A 653 0.14 27.38 13.22
CA VAL A 653 0.90 26.42 14.03
C VAL A 653 1.21 27.01 15.39
N LYS A 654 0.87 26.25 16.44
CA LYS A 654 1.13 26.64 17.84
C LYS A 654 2.09 25.67 18.55
N LYS A 655 2.22 24.44 18.07
CA LYS A 655 3.02 23.39 18.72
C LYS A 655 4.14 22.96 17.80
N ILE A 656 5.38 23.11 18.26
CA ILE A 656 6.55 22.72 17.49
C ILE A 656 7.35 21.64 18.22
N ARG A 657 7.97 20.76 17.44
CA ARG A 657 8.87 19.72 17.94
C ARG A 657 10.30 19.93 17.46
N LEU A 658 11.25 19.84 18.39
CA LEU A 658 12.68 19.72 18.08
C LEU A 658 13.10 18.26 18.21
N CYS A 659 13.59 17.64 17.14
CA CYS A 659 13.97 16.24 17.12
C CYS A 659 15.49 16.07 17.20
N PHE A 660 16.04 16.01 18.42
CA PHE A 660 17.46 15.72 18.62
C PHE A 660 17.75 14.24 18.41
N THR A 661 18.83 13.97 17.68
CA THR A 661 19.23 12.63 17.26
C THR A 661 20.66 12.32 17.69
N ASN A 662 21.65 12.82 16.95
CA ASN A 662 23.08 12.61 17.20
C ASN A 662 23.83 13.88 17.62
N GLU A 663 23.11 14.97 17.92
CA GLU A 663 23.68 16.19 18.45
C GLU A 663 24.23 15.97 19.88
N PRO A 664 25.39 16.57 20.22
CA PRO A 664 25.89 16.56 21.59
C PRO A 664 25.00 17.40 22.52
N ALA A 665 25.05 17.13 23.82
CA ALA A 665 24.18 17.74 24.83
C ALA A 665 24.20 19.28 24.82
N HIS A 666 25.39 19.90 24.74
CA HIS A 666 25.53 21.36 24.68
C HIS A 666 24.88 21.97 23.43
N THR A 667 24.90 21.24 22.29
CA THR A 667 24.20 21.70 21.08
C THR A 667 22.70 21.61 21.26
N CYS A 668 22.20 20.59 21.96
CA CYS A 668 20.78 20.44 22.23
C CYS A 668 20.25 21.57 23.11
N GLU A 669 20.97 21.91 24.18
CA GLU A 669 20.63 23.03 25.07
C GLU A 669 20.62 24.37 24.32
N ARG A 670 21.69 24.66 23.56
CA ARG A 670 21.78 25.89 22.77
C ARG A 670 20.62 26.03 21.78
N ILE A 671 20.36 25.00 20.98
CA ILE A 671 19.29 25.02 19.98
C ILE A 671 17.91 25.12 20.67
N ALA A 672 17.65 24.35 21.71
CA ALA A 672 16.38 24.46 22.44
C ALA A 672 16.17 25.87 23.02
N GLY A 673 17.24 26.48 23.57
CA GLY A 673 17.21 27.86 24.05
C GLY A 673 16.94 28.88 22.93
N GLU A 674 17.53 28.71 21.74
CA GLU A 674 17.24 29.53 20.56
C GLU A 674 15.74 29.48 20.20
N TYR A 675 15.13 28.29 20.14
CA TYR A 675 13.69 28.18 19.87
C TYR A 675 12.83 28.78 20.98
N ARG A 676 13.20 28.59 22.25
CA ARG A 676 12.46 29.19 23.37
C ARG A 676 12.45 30.72 23.30
N ARG A 677 13.60 31.36 23.03
CA ARG A 677 13.69 32.81 22.83
C ARG A 677 12.90 33.28 21.60
N ALA A 678 13.01 32.58 20.47
CA ALA A 678 12.22 32.88 19.27
C ALA A 678 10.70 32.74 19.54
N MET A 679 10.30 31.79 20.39
CA MET A 679 8.92 31.65 20.82
C MET A 679 8.45 32.82 21.70
N CYS A 680 9.34 33.39 22.52
CA CYS A 680 9.07 34.61 23.28
C CYS A 680 9.06 35.89 22.42
N GLY A 681 9.25 35.79 21.10
CA GLY A 681 9.22 36.92 20.16
C GLY A 681 10.57 37.58 19.94
N GLU A 682 11.65 37.05 20.51
CA GLU A 682 13.00 37.54 20.26
C GLU A 682 13.45 37.22 18.83
N ALA A 683 14.14 38.17 18.19
CA ALA A 683 14.77 37.94 16.90
C ALA A 683 15.96 37.02 17.06
N VAL A 684 15.89 35.82 16.48
CA VAL A 684 16.98 34.84 16.51
C VAL A 684 17.67 34.80 15.16
N GLN A 685 18.99 35.02 15.16
CA GLN A 685 19.82 34.85 13.97
C GLN A 685 20.07 33.36 13.69
N ASN A 686 20.22 33.01 12.42
CA ASN A 686 20.53 31.64 12.02
C ASN A 686 21.91 31.23 12.54
N SER A 687 21.94 30.21 13.40
CA SER A 687 23.18 29.68 13.98
C SER A 687 23.93 28.68 13.08
N PHE A 688 23.38 28.37 11.89
CA PHE A 688 23.96 27.46 10.92
C PHE A 688 24.63 28.20 9.76
N ALA A 689 25.79 27.70 9.33
CA ALA A 689 26.42 28.15 8.10
C ALA A 689 25.55 27.82 6.88
N GLU A 690 25.70 28.57 5.80
CA GLU A 690 24.98 28.33 4.56
C GLU A 690 25.19 26.89 4.08
N ASN A 691 24.15 26.26 3.54
CA ASN A 691 24.15 24.86 3.07
C ASN A 691 24.40 23.79 4.15
N THR A 692 24.42 24.12 5.45
CA THR A 692 24.56 23.14 6.53
C THR A 692 23.25 22.76 7.22
N PHE A 693 22.13 23.31 6.74
CA PHE A 693 20.77 23.03 7.22
C PHE A 693 19.78 23.02 6.04
N THR A 694 18.53 22.64 6.29
CA THR A 694 17.44 22.70 5.32
C THR A 694 16.20 23.34 5.92
N ARG A 695 15.32 23.89 5.06
CA ARG A 695 13.95 24.28 5.43
C ARG A 695 12.94 23.16 5.19
N GLY A 696 13.40 21.94 4.88
CA GLY A 696 12.53 20.81 4.62
C GLY A 696 11.60 21.08 3.43
N HIS A 697 10.29 20.86 3.60
CA HIS A 697 9.30 21.15 2.58
C HIS A 697 8.51 22.44 2.78
N PHE A 698 8.75 23.19 3.86
CA PHE A 698 7.96 24.38 4.22
C PHE A 698 7.78 25.38 3.07
N TYR A 699 8.82 25.62 2.25
CA TYR A 699 8.77 26.59 1.14
C TYR A 699 8.78 25.99 -0.27
N ARG A 700 8.90 24.67 -0.41
CA ARG A 700 8.98 24.00 -1.73
C ARG A 700 7.86 22.99 -2.00
N GLY A 701 7.26 22.43 -0.94
CA GLY A 701 6.28 21.35 -1.02
C GLY A 701 6.81 20.05 -1.63
N VAL A 702 5.88 19.12 -1.85
CA VAL A 702 6.11 17.86 -2.56
C VAL A 702 5.17 17.72 -3.76
N LYS A 703 5.69 17.02 -4.77
CA LYS A 703 5.01 16.62 -5.98
C LYS A 703 4.22 15.34 -5.83
#